data_AF-U4UUQ4-F1
#
_entry.id   AF-U4UUQ4-F1
#
_cell.length_a   1.000
_cell.length_b   1.000
_cell.length_c   1.000
_cell.angle_alpha   90.00
_cell.angle_beta   90.00
_cell.angle_gamma   90.00
#
_symmetry.space_group_name_H-M   'P 1'
#
loop_
_entity.id
_entity.type
_entity.pdbx_description
1 polymer ?
#
loop_
_entity_poly.entity_id
_entity_poly.type
_entity_poly.pdbx_seq_one_letter_code
_entity_poly.pdbx_strand_id
1 'polypeptide(L)'
;MKDFQTLTFQNIDNVFRGSRSVSREEQLAFFSEGEQDLTSCSSSLEVKDDGILHQYVLVKVLDWDKAAPLSPSIIQPQFIIEAKNGEKYGAFGKLHLNKVEPADTSNLRQLKVILKNLAKTQAKYCSVNEVDNTHIEYILENVAKQVTSLSHFQDINQTEIDTALENLQRTADKLAKTLNLVVQSQWFSNNIYISSDNSNVVFLQTSSGQLLSPAYDAVFLIFSLSNEKFRQDHFEDLMDYYFQSLAQALRCESSELADKITEEYIESQINVLLPIVKLALISNIVHDENSERFKELATNLKRYLKFYHLHQEDIYHAIKVKLSSTDYDLLNYSLERLGESNGHLGDYFNVKVAVQFQNREENFQLFAKIIFAESEALSEIIDSGIAEKETFFYRTLHDLSKLHGLHEIMDFAPKCYMCGFRGLILDDLSSMGYRALAPNALINFEEFQTVLDQLAKFHATSVILEERLSEKAGHSVRFDCQYPQMFNENIIMQTGSMGEWMNNRFKSIFVLLEKMSEFKKDLGFTDKEIEERLQNIRTRLFKDLQSSTSLRNFINHGDMYVSNMLFKMGGDSSILDGKLIDFQMLRYLPPALEVQFFITVAASKETRYKYEKVLQYTYYESLSKYLKKFQLDPEAIYSRKHYEEDLRNTKASALLVGYFYACFVSIDPDFKKEIMHDIEKINYYLVNHHDKYFDVVLQNETYKQQIAGILESLVDCIKGDS
;
A
#
# COMPACT_ATOMS: atom_id res chain seq x y z
N MET A 1 25.59 12.87 -50.03
CA MET A 1 25.38 11.90 -51.13
C MET A 1 26.65 11.07 -51.27
N LYS A 2 26.56 9.74 -51.08
CA LYS A 2 27.63 8.76 -50.78
C LYS A 2 27.91 8.75 -49.26
N ASP A 3 27.62 7.68 -48.50
CA ASP A 3 27.72 6.27 -48.82
C ASP A 3 26.66 5.40 -48.10
N PHE A 4 25.55 5.10 -48.78
CA PHE A 4 24.80 3.86 -48.57
C PHE A 4 25.44 2.80 -49.48
N GLN A 5 25.60 1.55 -49.00
CA GLN A 5 25.86 0.46 -49.94
C GLN A 5 24.70 0.42 -50.93
N THR A 6 25.00 0.42 -52.23
CA THR A 6 24.02 0.27 -53.30
C THR A 6 23.29 -1.07 -53.09
N LEU A 7 22.10 -1.03 -52.50
CA LEU A 7 21.24 -2.21 -52.35
C LEU A 7 20.87 -2.69 -53.75
N THR A 8 21.41 -3.84 -54.16
CA THR A 8 21.09 -4.46 -55.44
C THR A 8 19.67 -5.05 -55.39
N PHE A 9 18.99 -5.09 -56.53
CA PHE A 9 17.60 -5.58 -56.72
C PHE A 9 17.35 -6.95 -56.06
N GLN A 10 18.38 -7.80 -55.99
CA GLN A 10 18.35 -9.12 -55.33
C GLN A 10 18.08 -9.07 -53.81
N ASN A 11 18.45 -7.99 -53.12
CA ASN A 11 18.21 -7.84 -51.68
C ASN A 11 16.80 -7.30 -51.37
N ILE A 12 16.16 -6.65 -52.35
CA ILE A 12 14.81 -6.07 -52.23
C ILE A 12 13.74 -7.08 -52.67
N ASP A 13 14.06 -8.01 -53.58
CA ASP A 13 13.18 -9.11 -53.99
C ASP A 13 12.87 -10.09 -52.82
N ASN A 14 13.75 -10.14 -51.81
CA ASN A 14 13.49 -10.87 -50.56
C ASN A 14 12.61 -10.09 -49.58
N VAL A 15 12.53 -8.76 -49.71
CA VAL A 15 11.73 -7.86 -48.88
C VAL A 15 10.24 -7.84 -49.32
N PHE A 16 9.96 -8.02 -50.62
CA PHE A 16 8.61 -7.92 -51.19
C PHE A 16 7.89 -9.26 -51.44
N ARG A 17 8.12 -10.31 -50.64
CA ARG A 17 7.28 -11.52 -50.68
C ARG A 17 5.92 -11.28 -50.02
N GLY A 18 5.09 -10.56 -50.76
CA GLY A 18 3.71 -10.20 -50.44
C GLY A 18 3.10 -9.42 -51.60
N SER A 19 2.84 -10.11 -52.72
CA SER A 19 2.02 -9.66 -53.86
C SER A 19 2.47 -8.41 -54.64
N ARG A 20 3.50 -8.56 -55.49
CA ARG A 20 3.56 -8.12 -56.91
C ARG A 20 4.97 -8.37 -57.45
N SER A 21 5.08 -8.98 -58.64
CA SER A 21 6.35 -9.21 -59.32
C SER A 21 6.76 -7.96 -60.11
N VAL A 22 7.86 -7.32 -59.74
CA VAL A 22 8.44 -6.20 -60.49
C VAL A 22 9.52 -6.73 -61.45
N SER A 23 9.53 -6.27 -62.70
CA SER A 23 10.48 -6.72 -63.72
C SER A 23 11.88 -6.16 -63.51
N ARG A 24 12.89 -7.00 -63.80
CA ARG A 24 14.33 -6.90 -63.50
C ARG A 24 15.14 -5.67 -63.94
N GLU A 25 14.54 -4.61 -64.47
CA GLU A 25 15.32 -3.56 -65.18
C GLU A 25 15.18 -2.12 -64.64
N GLU A 26 14.47 -1.87 -63.54
CA GLU A 26 14.38 -0.50 -62.98
C GLU A 26 15.29 -0.27 -61.77
N GLN A 27 16.14 0.75 -61.86
CA GLN A 27 16.98 1.23 -60.76
C GLN A 27 16.13 2.06 -59.78
N LEU A 28 15.98 1.57 -58.55
CA LEU A 28 15.42 2.35 -57.44
C LEU A 28 16.40 3.49 -57.09
N ALA A 29 15.99 4.74 -57.32
CA ALA A 29 16.77 5.91 -56.94
C ALA A 29 16.43 6.33 -55.50
N PHE A 30 17.43 6.38 -54.63
CA PHE A 30 17.31 6.82 -53.24
C PHE A 30 17.74 8.28 -53.10
N PHE A 31 16.86 9.13 -52.57
CA PHE A 31 17.15 10.54 -52.31
C PHE A 31 17.19 10.78 -50.81
N SER A 32 18.30 11.32 -50.29
CA SER A 32 18.39 11.86 -48.93
C SER A 32 18.66 13.36 -49.01
N GLU A 33 17.82 14.19 -48.39
CA GLU A 33 18.09 15.62 -48.27
C GLU A 33 19.13 15.86 -47.16
N GLY A 34 20.36 16.23 -47.55
CA GLY A 34 21.39 16.78 -46.66
C GLY A 34 22.13 15.79 -45.74
N GLU A 35 23.29 16.20 -45.24
CA GLU A 35 23.93 15.58 -44.07
C GLU A 35 23.04 15.88 -42.86
N GLN A 36 22.18 14.93 -42.47
CA GLN A 36 21.37 15.01 -41.26
C GLN A 36 21.77 13.89 -40.31
N ASP A 37 21.96 14.27 -39.06
CA ASP A 37 22.22 13.40 -37.92
C ASP A 37 20.98 12.50 -37.70
N LEU A 38 21.15 11.19 -37.92
CA LEU A 38 20.08 10.17 -37.87
C LEU A 38 19.50 9.95 -36.46
N THR A 39 20.03 10.66 -35.46
CA THR A 39 19.61 10.64 -34.05
C THR A 39 18.31 11.41 -33.78
N SER A 40 17.80 12.19 -34.73
CA SER A 40 16.52 12.89 -34.64
C SER A 40 15.39 12.15 -35.38
N CYS A 41 14.18 12.13 -34.81
CA CYS A 41 12.97 11.40 -35.27
C CYS A 41 12.42 11.71 -36.68
N SER A 42 13.22 12.24 -37.62
CA SER A 42 12.73 12.85 -38.86
C SER A 42 13.42 12.40 -40.15
N SER A 43 13.97 11.17 -40.17
CA SER A 43 14.58 10.62 -41.39
C SER A 43 13.51 10.11 -42.35
N SER A 44 13.28 10.80 -43.47
CA SER A 44 12.39 10.35 -44.54
C SER A 44 13.15 9.66 -45.67
N LEU A 45 12.63 8.53 -46.14
CA LEU A 45 13.18 7.79 -47.29
C LEU A 45 12.19 7.85 -48.45
N GLU A 46 12.68 8.23 -49.64
CA GLU A 46 11.92 8.14 -50.87
C GLU A 46 12.43 6.99 -51.74
N VAL A 47 11.50 6.14 -52.19
CA VAL A 47 11.76 5.01 -53.07
C VAL A 47 10.87 5.13 -54.29
N LYS A 48 11.46 5.20 -55.48
CA LYS A 48 10.70 5.27 -56.74
C LYS A 48 10.65 3.90 -57.40
N ASP A 49 9.46 3.30 -57.49
CA ASP A 49 9.19 1.96 -58.04
C ASP A 49 8.14 2.06 -59.16
N ASP A 50 8.43 1.60 -60.38
CA ASP A 50 7.53 1.62 -61.55
C ASP A 50 6.90 3.00 -61.83
N GLY A 51 7.71 4.06 -61.67
CA GLY A 51 7.27 5.45 -61.82
C GLY A 51 6.47 6.03 -60.64
N ILE A 52 6.15 5.24 -59.62
CA ILE A 52 5.42 5.66 -58.41
C ILE A 52 6.42 6.03 -57.30
N LEU A 53 6.25 7.21 -56.70
CA LEU A 53 7.06 7.66 -55.58
C LEU A 53 6.45 7.18 -54.25
N HIS A 54 7.15 6.28 -53.55
CA HIS A 54 6.83 5.85 -52.19
C HIS A 54 7.66 6.64 -51.19
N GLN A 55 7.00 7.22 -50.18
CA GLN A 55 7.66 7.92 -49.09
C GLN A 55 7.52 7.11 -47.80
N TYR A 56 8.61 7.03 -47.04
CA TYR A 56 8.71 6.28 -45.80
C TYR A 56 9.28 7.16 -44.69
N VAL A 57 8.82 6.92 -43.47
CA VAL A 57 9.45 7.42 -42.25
C VAL A 57 10.31 6.30 -41.69
N LEU A 58 11.58 6.60 -41.43
CA LEU A 58 12.53 5.65 -40.85
C LEU A 58 12.57 5.83 -39.35
N VAL A 59 12.42 4.73 -38.63
CA VAL A 59 12.43 4.70 -37.17
C VAL A 59 13.31 3.57 -36.70
N LYS A 60 14.18 3.81 -35.73
CA LYS A 60 15.06 2.79 -35.16
C LYS A 60 14.24 1.62 -34.58
N VAL A 61 14.60 0.40 -34.92
CA VAL A 61 13.95 -0.84 -34.43
C VAL A 61 14.93 -1.68 -33.60
N LEU A 62 14.39 -2.39 -32.62
CA LEU A 62 15.10 -3.31 -31.74
C LEU A 62 14.65 -4.74 -32.03
N ASP A 63 15.59 -5.62 -32.37
CA ASP A 63 15.39 -7.07 -32.53
C ASP A 63 14.05 -7.46 -33.18
N TRP A 64 13.88 -7.01 -34.43
CA TRP A 64 12.63 -7.19 -35.18
C TRP A 64 12.59 -8.53 -35.94
N ASP A 65 11.58 -9.34 -35.60
CA ASP A 65 11.07 -10.46 -36.39
C ASP A 65 9.61 -10.18 -36.78
N LYS A 66 9.23 -10.51 -38.02
CA LYS A 66 7.91 -10.16 -38.57
C LYS A 66 6.78 -10.86 -37.80
N ALA A 67 6.03 -10.11 -37.00
CA ALA A 67 4.87 -10.59 -36.24
C ALA A 67 3.54 -10.29 -36.97
N ALA A 68 2.41 -10.86 -36.50
CA ALA A 68 1.08 -10.45 -36.97
C ALA A 68 0.65 -9.12 -36.29
N PRO A 69 0.01 -8.18 -37.01
CA PRO A 69 -0.45 -6.94 -36.41
C PRO A 69 -1.60 -7.21 -35.43
N LEU A 70 -1.44 -6.74 -34.19
CA LEU A 70 -2.43 -6.92 -33.12
C LEU A 70 -3.67 -6.03 -33.30
N SER A 71 -3.52 -4.89 -33.97
CA SER A 71 -4.57 -3.88 -34.18
C SER A 71 -4.28 -3.04 -35.43
N PRO A 72 -5.30 -2.51 -36.14
CA PRO A 72 -5.10 -1.53 -37.21
C PRO A 72 -4.37 -0.25 -36.76
N SER A 73 -4.40 0.05 -35.46
CA SER A 73 -3.67 1.17 -34.86
C SER A 73 -2.18 0.90 -34.68
N ILE A 74 -1.73 -0.35 -34.79
CA ILE A 74 -0.32 -0.72 -34.75
C ILE A 74 0.17 -0.94 -36.17
N ILE A 75 1.09 -0.08 -36.62
CA ILE A 75 1.68 -0.17 -37.95
C ILE A 75 3.02 -0.88 -37.83
N GLN A 76 3.21 -1.89 -38.65
CA GLN A 76 4.48 -2.60 -38.79
C GLN A 76 5.38 -1.93 -39.82
N PRO A 77 6.71 -2.02 -39.66
CA PRO A 77 7.61 -1.61 -40.71
C PRO A 77 7.38 -2.48 -41.95
N GLN A 78 7.30 -1.85 -43.12
CA GLN A 78 7.18 -2.59 -44.38
C GLN A 78 8.46 -3.36 -44.68
N PHE A 79 9.60 -2.81 -44.26
CA PHE A 79 10.91 -3.42 -44.37
C PHE A 79 11.89 -2.80 -43.38
N ILE A 80 13.01 -3.48 -43.13
CA ILE A 80 14.08 -3.02 -42.25
C ILE A 80 15.28 -2.62 -43.09
N ILE A 81 15.95 -1.55 -42.69
CA ILE A 81 17.18 -1.02 -43.25
C ILE A 81 18.25 -1.12 -42.16
N GLU A 82 19.41 -1.67 -42.48
CA GLU A 82 20.54 -1.70 -41.57
C GLU A 82 21.56 -0.63 -41.96
N ALA A 83 21.87 0.25 -41.01
CA ALA A 83 22.92 1.25 -41.15
C ALA A 83 24.30 0.60 -40.97
N LYS A 84 25.36 1.26 -41.45
CA LYS A 84 26.72 0.72 -41.43
C LYS A 84 27.28 0.48 -40.02
N ASN A 85 26.74 1.15 -39.01
CA ASN A 85 27.07 0.95 -37.60
C ASN A 85 26.34 -0.25 -36.99
N GLY A 86 25.56 -1.00 -37.77
CA GLY A 86 24.76 -2.16 -37.33
C GLY A 86 23.37 -1.80 -36.79
N GLU A 87 23.02 -0.51 -36.72
CA GLU A 87 21.69 -0.10 -36.27
C GLU A 87 20.62 -0.42 -37.31
N LYS A 88 19.47 -0.91 -36.85
CA LYS A 88 18.34 -1.26 -37.71
C LYS A 88 17.25 -0.20 -37.64
N TYR A 89 16.66 0.12 -38.79
CA TYR A 89 15.60 1.11 -38.96
C TYR A 89 14.43 0.49 -39.73
N GLY A 90 13.23 0.53 -39.17
CA GLY A 90 12.00 0.15 -39.84
C GLY A 90 11.50 1.27 -40.73
N ALA A 91 11.09 0.92 -41.96
CA ALA A 91 10.51 1.84 -42.92
C ALA A 91 8.98 1.79 -42.88
N PHE A 92 8.34 2.87 -42.45
CA PHE A 92 6.89 2.99 -42.29
C PHE A 92 6.31 3.87 -43.39
N GLY A 93 5.33 3.37 -44.14
CA GLY A 93 4.76 4.10 -45.28
C GLY A 93 4.08 5.41 -44.85
N LYS A 94 4.54 6.54 -45.39
CA LYS A 94 4.03 7.89 -45.05
C LYS A 94 2.54 8.07 -45.36
N LEU A 95 1.99 7.29 -46.29
CA LEU A 95 0.53 7.24 -46.54
C LEU A 95 -0.29 6.95 -45.29
N HIS A 96 0.22 6.11 -44.38
CA HIS A 96 -0.45 5.82 -43.11
C HIS A 96 -0.27 6.94 -42.07
N LEU A 97 0.67 7.86 -42.31
CA LEU A 97 1.01 8.97 -41.43
C LEU A 97 0.49 10.34 -41.93
N ASN A 98 -0.06 10.43 -43.13
CA ASN A 98 -0.48 11.68 -43.79
C ASN A 98 -1.56 12.51 -43.04
N LYS A 99 -2.19 11.96 -41.99
CA LYS A 99 -3.23 12.63 -41.20
C LYS A 99 -2.95 12.62 -39.70
N VAL A 100 -1.74 12.25 -39.30
CA VAL A 100 -1.33 12.13 -37.91
C VAL A 100 0.04 12.78 -37.71
N GLU A 101 0.25 13.40 -36.57
CA GLU A 101 1.48 14.11 -36.19
C GLU A 101 2.08 13.47 -34.94
N PRO A 102 3.40 13.59 -34.70
CA PRO A 102 3.99 13.10 -33.46
C PRO A 102 3.28 13.67 -32.23
N ALA A 103 3.08 12.84 -31.21
CA ALA A 103 2.46 13.29 -29.96
C ALA A 103 3.31 14.36 -29.27
N ASP A 104 2.67 15.43 -28.82
CA ASP A 104 3.28 16.50 -28.04
C ASP A 104 3.69 16.00 -26.66
N THR A 105 4.88 16.42 -26.22
CA THR A 105 5.33 16.17 -24.85
C THR A 105 4.48 16.97 -23.86
N SER A 106 4.13 16.36 -22.72
CA SER A 106 3.37 16.97 -21.63
C SER A 106 1.99 17.50 -22.06
N ASN A 107 1.33 16.85 -23.03
CA ASN A 107 -0.03 17.18 -23.46
C ASN A 107 -1.05 16.21 -22.86
N LEU A 108 -1.76 16.67 -21.81
CA LEU A 108 -2.74 15.86 -21.06
C LEU A 108 -3.85 15.27 -21.94
N ARG A 109 -4.35 16.03 -22.91
CA ARG A 109 -5.44 15.58 -23.78
C ARG A 109 -4.96 14.45 -24.70
N GLN A 110 -3.81 14.64 -25.34
CA GLN A 110 -3.25 13.62 -26.23
C GLN A 110 -2.87 12.36 -25.46
N LEU A 111 -2.24 12.50 -24.28
CA LEU A 111 -1.81 11.36 -23.48
C LEU A 111 -3.00 10.52 -22.99
N LYS A 112 -4.13 11.13 -22.58
CA LYS A 112 -5.37 10.40 -22.29
C LYS A 112 -5.87 9.62 -23.52
N VAL A 113 -5.86 10.22 -24.71
CA VAL A 113 -6.29 9.53 -25.94
C VAL A 113 -5.37 8.36 -26.27
N ILE A 114 -4.06 8.53 -26.09
CA ILE A 114 -3.04 7.47 -26.29
C ILE A 114 -3.29 6.31 -25.32
N LEU A 115 -3.39 6.58 -24.02
CA LEU A 115 -3.60 5.56 -22.98
C LEU A 115 -4.93 4.81 -23.20
N LYS A 116 -5.99 5.48 -23.63
CA LYS A 116 -7.26 4.83 -23.95
C LYS A 116 -7.16 3.87 -25.15
N ASN A 117 -6.42 4.24 -26.20
CA ASN A 117 -6.23 3.37 -27.36
C ASN A 117 -5.28 2.21 -27.06
N LEU A 118 -4.25 2.44 -26.23
CA LEU A 118 -3.38 1.40 -25.69
C LEU A 118 -4.22 0.38 -24.91
N ALA A 119 -5.02 0.83 -23.94
CA ALA A 119 -5.89 -0.01 -23.13
C ALA A 119 -6.82 -0.92 -23.97
N LYS A 120 -7.43 -0.38 -25.04
CA LYS A 120 -8.27 -1.16 -25.97
C LYS A 120 -7.48 -2.25 -26.69
N THR A 121 -6.27 -1.92 -27.14
CA THR A 121 -5.41 -2.85 -27.87
C THR A 121 -4.92 -3.98 -26.96
N GLN A 122 -4.53 -3.62 -25.73
CA GLN A 122 -4.10 -4.56 -24.70
C GLN A 122 -5.25 -5.47 -24.26
N ALA A 123 -6.46 -4.93 -24.07
CA ALA A 123 -7.64 -5.74 -23.71
C ALA A 123 -7.93 -6.84 -24.74
N LYS A 124 -7.86 -6.49 -26.03
CA LYS A 124 -8.01 -7.46 -27.13
C LYS A 124 -6.89 -8.51 -27.16
N TYR A 125 -5.67 -8.13 -26.78
CA TYR A 125 -4.58 -9.09 -26.65
C TYR A 125 -4.85 -10.06 -25.50
N CYS A 126 -5.24 -9.56 -24.33
CA CYS A 126 -5.53 -10.39 -23.16
C CYS A 126 -6.73 -11.32 -23.35
N SER A 127 -7.68 -10.99 -24.24
CA SER A 127 -8.86 -11.82 -24.50
C SER A 127 -8.60 -13.05 -25.36
N VAL A 128 -7.50 -13.07 -26.13
CA VAL A 128 -7.18 -14.15 -27.08
C VAL A 128 -5.93 -14.94 -26.72
N ASN A 129 -5.12 -14.48 -25.76
CA ASN A 129 -3.89 -15.13 -25.35
C ASN A 129 -4.00 -15.62 -23.90
N GLU A 130 -3.60 -16.87 -23.68
CA GLU A 130 -3.45 -17.41 -22.32
C GLU A 130 -2.22 -16.80 -21.64
N VAL A 131 -2.30 -16.71 -20.31
CA VAL A 131 -1.22 -16.18 -19.49
C VAL A 131 -0.24 -17.31 -19.19
N ASP A 132 0.97 -17.22 -19.75
CA ASP A 132 2.09 -18.09 -19.38
C ASP A 132 3.18 -17.26 -18.68
N ASN A 133 3.29 -17.45 -17.38
CA ASN A 133 4.24 -16.72 -16.53
C ASN A 133 5.63 -17.38 -16.46
N THR A 134 5.84 -18.53 -17.12
CA THR A 134 7.10 -19.30 -17.00
C THR A 134 8.30 -18.60 -17.64
N HIS A 135 8.05 -17.63 -18.52
CA HIS A 135 9.08 -16.92 -19.31
C HIS A 135 9.02 -15.39 -19.19
N ILE A 136 8.35 -14.86 -18.16
CA ILE A 136 8.32 -13.42 -17.90
C ILE A 136 9.52 -13.05 -17.03
N GLU A 137 10.43 -12.26 -17.60
CA GLU A 137 11.62 -11.79 -16.91
C GLU A 137 11.80 -10.29 -17.17
N TYR A 138 11.86 -9.49 -16.10
CA TYR A 138 12.24 -8.09 -16.23
C TYR A 138 13.77 -8.04 -16.38
N ILE A 139 14.26 -7.54 -17.52
CA ILE A 139 15.71 -7.41 -17.77
C ILE A 139 16.27 -6.27 -16.91
N LEU A 140 16.62 -6.59 -15.66
CA LEU A 140 17.07 -5.61 -14.68
C LEU A 140 18.57 -5.60 -14.51
N GLU A 141 19.21 -6.76 -14.33
CA GLU A 141 20.61 -6.80 -13.89
C GLU A 141 21.57 -6.05 -14.82
N ASN A 142 21.49 -6.30 -16.13
CA ASN A 142 22.36 -5.65 -17.12
C ASN A 142 22.07 -4.15 -17.26
N VAL A 143 20.77 -3.79 -17.28
CA VAL A 143 20.31 -2.39 -17.40
C VAL A 143 20.71 -1.60 -16.16
N ALA A 144 20.46 -2.16 -14.97
CA ALA A 144 20.82 -1.57 -13.71
C ALA A 144 22.33 -1.37 -13.60
N LYS A 145 23.15 -2.39 -13.89
CA LYS A 145 24.62 -2.26 -13.92
C LYS A 145 25.09 -1.16 -14.85
N GLN A 146 24.52 -1.06 -16.06
CA GLN A 146 24.87 0.01 -16.99
C GLN A 146 24.53 1.38 -16.41
N VAL A 147 23.31 1.56 -15.89
CA VAL A 147 22.82 2.85 -15.39
C VAL A 147 23.53 3.28 -14.10
N THR A 148 23.69 2.39 -13.13
CA THR A 148 24.31 2.73 -11.84
C THR A 148 25.82 2.92 -11.91
N SER A 149 26.47 2.49 -13.01
CA SER A 149 27.88 2.78 -13.27
C SER A 149 28.16 4.24 -13.69
N LEU A 150 27.11 4.99 -14.04
CA LEU A 150 27.23 6.37 -14.51
C LEU A 150 27.65 7.32 -13.38
N SER A 151 28.30 8.43 -13.77
CA SER A 151 28.86 9.42 -12.84
C SER A 151 27.85 9.99 -11.85
N HIS A 152 26.58 10.12 -12.25
CA HIS A 152 25.48 10.68 -11.44
C HIS A 152 25.13 9.87 -10.17
N PHE A 153 25.47 8.58 -10.14
CA PHE A 153 25.14 7.65 -9.05
C PHE A 153 26.33 7.33 -8.14
N GLN A 154 27.54 7.82 -8.44
CA GLN A 154 28.77 7.47 -7.71
C GLN A 154 28.84 8.01 -6.27
N ASP A 155 27.97 8.95 -5.89
CA ASP A 155 27.85 9.49 -4.54
C ASP A 155 26.89 8.69 -3.63
N ILE A 156 26.25 7.65 -4.16
CA ILE A 156 25.44 6.71 -3.38
C ILE A 156 26.34 5.59 -2.88
N ASN A 157 26.12 5.09 -1.67
CA ASN A 157 26.85 3.92 -1.19
C ASN A 157 26.48 2.70 -2.05
N GLN A 158 27.47 1.95 -2.52
CA GLN A 158 27.24 0.75 -3.32
C GLN A 158 26.32 -0.25 -2.62
N THR A 159 26.43 -0.40 -1.29
CA THR A 159 25.56 -1.28 -0.51
C THR A 159 24.09 -0.84 -0.53
N GLU A 160 23.81 0.47 -0.58
CA GLU A 160 22.44 0.99 -0.72
C GLU A 160 21.87 0.65 -2.11
N ILE A 161 22.68 0.85 -3.16
CA ILE A 161 22.31 0.47 -4.54
C ILE A 161 22.02 -1.03 -4.60
N ASP A 162 22.93 -1.87 -4.09
CA ASP A 162 22.79 -3.32 -4.14
C ASP A 162 21.52 -3.78 -3.41
N THR A 163 21.27 -3.25 -2.20
CA THR A 163 20.06 -3.55 -1.42
C THR A 163 18.78 -3.14 -2.15
N ALA A 164 18.75 -1.94 -2.74
CA ALA A 164 17.60 -1.45 -3.49
C ALA A 164 17.32 -2.29 -4.74
N LEU A 165 18.36 -2.71 -5.46
CA LEU A 165 18.24 -3.53 -6.66
C LEU A 165 17.87 -4.98 -6.35
N GLU A 166 18.41 -5.57 -5.29
CA GLU A 166 18.02 -6.91 -4.81
C GLU A 166 16.54 -6.93 -4.40
N ASN A 167 16.08 -5.89 -3.70
CA ASN A 167 14.68 -5.75 -3.34
C ASN A 167 13.78 -5.58 -4.59
N LEU A 168 14.21 -4.75 -5.54
CA LEU A 168 13.50 -4.54 -6.80
C LEU A 168 13.41 -5.84 -7.62
N GLN A 169 14.50 -6.61 -7.72
CA GLN A 169 14.50 -7.89 -8.41
C GLN A 169 13.54 -8.87 -7.74
N ARG A 170 13.60 -9.01 -6.41
CA ARG A 170 12.70 -9.89 -5.64
C ARG A 170 11.23 -9.54 -5.86
N THR A 171 10.88 -8.25 -5.87
CA THR A 171 9.50 -7.80 -6.09
C THR A 171 9.08 -7.94 -7.55
N ALA A 172 9.98 -7.72 -8.51
CA ALA A 172 9.75 -7.99 -9.93
C ALA A 172 9.51 -9.47 -10.22
N ASP A 173 10.27 -10.37 -9.59
CA ASP A 173 10.11 -11.82 -9.70
C ASP A 173 8.78 -12.28 -9.09
N LYS A 174 8.41 -11.73 -7.93
CA LYS A 174 7.09 -11.99 -7.31
C LYS A 174 5.98 -11.54 -8.26
N LEU A 175 6.08 -10.32 -8.79
CA LEU A 175 5.10 -9.79 -9.74
C LEU A 175 4.98 -10.69 -10.97
N ALA A 176 6.09 -11.04 -11.62
CA ALA A 176 6.12 -11.88 -12.81
C ALA A 176 5.40 -13.22 -12.61
N LYS A 177 5.59 -13.85 -11.44
CA LYS A 177 4.92 -15.12 -11.08
C LYS A 177 3.41 -14.96 -10.85
N THR A 178 2.97 -13.81 -10.36
CA THR A 178 1.57 -13.54 -10.00
C THR A 178 0.80 -12.76 -11.08
N LEU A 179 1.40 -12.52 -12.26
CA LEU A 179 0.71 -11.80 -13.34
C LEU A 179 -0.49 -12.61 -13.83
N ASN A 180 -1.66 -11.96 -13.84
CA ASN A 180 -2.89 -12.58 -14.34
C ASN A 180 -3.39 -11.94 -15.64
N LEU A 181 -2.66 -10.94 -16.14
CA LEU A 181 -2.84 -10.25 -17.41
C LEU A 181 -1.46 -9.96 -18.00
N VAL A 182 -1.26 -10.36 -19.26
CA VAL A 182 0.00 -10.16 -19.99
C VAL A 182 -0.28 -9.62 -21.38
N VAL A 183 0.66 -8.82 -21.89
CA VAL A 183 0.63 -8.27 -23.26
C VAL A 183 1.99 -8.40 -23.91
N GLN A 184 2.02 -8.43 -25.24
CA GLN A 184 3.24 -8.24 -26.00
C GLN A 184 3.61 -6.75 -25.95
N SER A 185 4.38 -6.33 -24.95
CA SER A 185 4.86 -4.95 -24.78
C SER A 185 5.89 -4.63 -25.86
N GLN A 186 5.70 -3.55 -26.63
CA GLN A 186 6.49 -3.27 -27.84
C GLN A 186 7.40 -2.04 -27.73
N TRP A 187 7.65 -1.55 -26.51
CA TRP A 187 8.58 -0.46 -26.17
C TRP A 187 8.51 0.70 -27.17
N PHE A 188 7.39 1.42 -27.18
CA PHE A 188 7.18 2.54 -28.10
C PHE A 188 7.99 3.77 -27.66
N SER A 189 9.21 3.93 -28.16
CA SER A 189 10.02 5.12 -27.93
C SER A 189 9.58 6.26 -28.85
N ASN A 190 8.79 7.23 -28.36
CA ASN A 190 8.35 8.43 -29.10
C ASN A 190 7.72 8.22 -30.51
N ASN A 191 7.40 6.99 -30.91
CA ASN A 191 6.86 6.68 -32.24
C ASN A 191 5.34 6.58 -32.23
N ILE A 192 4.72 7.53 -31.54
CA ILE A 192 3.26 7.63 -31.40
C ILE A 192 2.81 8.85 -32.17
N TYR A 193 1.87 8.62 -33.09
CA TYR A 193 1.29 9.65 -33.91
C TYR A 193 -0.19 9.79 -33.58
N ILE A 194 -0.68 11.03 -33.53
CA ILE A 194 -2.05 11.37 -33.20
C ILE A 194 -2.66 12.22 -34.30
N SER A 195 -3.95 12.00 -34.60
CA SER A 195 -4.65 12.84 -35.57
C SER A 195 -4.87 14.25 -35.03
N SER A 196 -4.95 15.24 -35.92
CA SER A 196 -5.09 16.66 -35.54
C SER A 196 -6.36 16.99 -34.73
N ASP A 197 -7.39 16.13 -34.79
CA ASP A 197 -8.61 16.21 -33.98
C ASP A 197 -8.52 15.45 -32.64
N ASN A 198 -7.38 14.81 -32.36
CA ASN A 198 -7.12 13.93 -31.22
C ASN A 198 -8.12 12.76 -31.11
N SER A 199 -8.58 12.21 -32.24
CA SER A 199 -9.54 11.09 -32.27
C SER A 199 -8.89 9.73 -32.55
N ASN A 200 -7.75 9.70 -33.25
CA ASN A 200 -7.08 8.48 -33.68
C ASN A 200 -5.61 8.47 -33.27
N VAL A 201 -5.10 7.30 -32.89
CA VAL A 201 -3.71 7.09 -32.48
C VAL A 201 -3.11 5.96 -33.30
N VAL A 202 -1.90 6.19 -33.75
CA VAL A 202 -1.08 5.27 -34.52
C VAL A 202 0.20 5.00 -33.74
N PHE A 203 0.45 3.72 -33.46
CA PHE A 203 1.67 3.23 -32.84
C PHE A 203 2.54 2.60 -33.92
N LEU A 204 3.76 3.09 -34.10
CA LEU A 204 4.72 2.39 -34.95
C LEU A 204 5.39 1.29 -34.14
N GLN A 205 5.27 0.06 -34.62
CA GLN A 205 5.85 -1.09 -33.96
C GLN A 205 7.37 -1.13 -34.19
N THR A 206 8.14 -0.91 -33.13
CA THR A 206 9.60 -0.83 -33.21
C THR A 206 10.35 -2.00 -32.61
N SER A 207 9.66 -2.95 -31.98
CA SER A 207 10.27 -4.20 -31.51
C SER A 207 9.32 -5.38 -31.67
N SER A 208 9.90 -6.58 -31.68
CA SER A 208 9.13 -7.84 -31.58
C SER A 208 8.33 -7.93 -30.28
N GLY A 209 8.73 -7.14 -29.29
CA GLY A 209 8.13 -7.02 -27.98
C GLY A 209 8.49 -8.14 -27.02
N GLN A 210 8.13 -7.93 -25.75
CA GLN A 210 8.31 -8.88 -24.66
C GLN A 210 6.99 -9.09 -23.94
N LEU A 211 6.73 -10.31 -23.46
CA LEU A 211 5.59 -10.58 -22.60
C LEU A 211 5.78 -9.90 -21.24
N LEU A 212 5.00 -8.86 -20.99
CA LEU A 212 5.05 -8.06 -19.76
C LEU A 212 3.63 -7.69 -19.30
N SER A 213 3.55 -7.09 -18.11
CA SER A 213 2.31 -6.50 -17.62
C SER A 213 1.80 -5.37 -18.55
N PRO A 214 0.48 -5.26 -18.81
CA PRO A 214 -0.11 -4.13 -19.52
C PRO A 214 0.31 -2.76 -18.97
N ALA A 215 0.45 -2.67 -17.64
CA ALA A 215 0.80 -1.44 -16.96
C ALA A 215 2.22 -0.94 -17.31
N TYR A 216 3.12 -1.83 -17.73
CA TYR A 216 4.48 -1.45 -18.13
C TYR A 216 4.45 -0.42 -19.27
N ASP A 217 3.69 -0.71 -20.32
CA ASP A 217 3.54 0.19 -21.47
C ASP A 217 2.96 1.53 -21.04
N ALA A 218 1.94 1.53 -20.17
CA ALA A 218 1.30 2.77 -19.73
C ALA A 218 2.27 3.67 -18.95
N VAL A 219 3.00 3.11 -17.97
CA VAL A 219 4.02 3.84 -17.20
C VAL A 219 5.13 4.32 -18.13
N PHE A 220 5.61 3.45 -19.03
CA PHE A 220 6.64 3.78 -20.01
C PHE A 220 6.22 4.95 -20.92
N LEU A 221 4.99 4.95 -21.42
CA LEU A 221 4.48 6.03 -22.27
C LEU A 221 4.30 7.34 -21.52
N ILE A 222 3.77 7.30 -20.29
CA ILE A 222 3.62 8.49 -19.47
C ILE A 222 4.99 9.13 -19.25
N PHE A 223 5.99 8.37 -18.81
CA PHE A 223 7.34 8.90 -18.61
C PHE A 223 8.04 9.27 -19.92
N SER A 224 7.69 8.64 -21.04
CA SER A 224 8.31 8.96 -22.33
C SER A 224 7.80 10.27 -22.93
N LEU A 225 6.54 10.60 -22.68
CA LEU A 225 5.81 11.72 -23.27
C LEU A 225 5.53 12.85 -22.26
N SER A 226 6.29 12.94 -21.16
CA SER A 226 6.13 14.00 -20.18
C SER A 226 7.47 14.38 -19.53
N ASN A 227 7.49 15.56 -18.91
CA ASN A 227 8.54 15.98 -17.98
C ASN A 227 8.11 15.76 -16.52
N GLU A 228 9.03 15.96 -15.59
CA GLU A 228 8.80 15.76 -14.15
C GLU A 228 7.65 16.62 -13.60
N LYS A 229 7.61 17.91 -13.94
CA LYS A 229 6.54 18.81 -13.46
C LYS A 229 5.16 18.33 -13.91
N PHE A 230 5.01 17.95 -15.18
CA PHE A 230 3.77 17.40 -15.69
C PHE A 230 3.36 16.11 -14.96
N ARG A 231 4.32 15.23 -14.63
CA ARG A 231 4.04 14.01 -13.87
C ARG A 231 3.65 14.31 -12.43
N GLN A 232 4.26 15.29 -11.78
CA GLN A 232 3.83 15.73 -10.45
C GLN A 232 2.35 16.11 -10.44
N ASP A 233 1.91 16.82 -11.47
CA ASP A 233 0.54 17.35 -11.53
C ASP A 233 -0.49 16.30 -12.01
N HIS A 234 -0.05 15.28 -12.78
CA HIS A 234 -0.98 14.43 -13.54
C HIS A 234 -0.72 12.92 -13.51
N PHE A 235 0.39 12.42 -12.94
CA PHE A 235 0.74 10.99 -13.02
C PHE A 235 -0.36 10.08 -12.45
N GLU A 236 -0.82 10.38 -11.23
CA GLU A 236 -1.90 9.65 -10.56
C GLU A 236 -3.17 9.60 -11.43
N ASP A 237 -3.67 10.77 -11.85
CA ASP A 237 -4.87 10.90 -12.68
C ASP A 237 -4.75 10.16 -14.03
N LEU A 238 -3.54 10.08 -14.59
CA LEU A 238 -3.27 9.37 -15.84
C LEU A 238 -3.27 7.85 -15.65
N MET A 239 -2.67 7.36 -14.57
CA MET A 239 -2.70 5.93 -14.23
C MET A 239 -4.13 5.46 -13.93
N ASP A 240 -4.88 6.22 -13.14
CA ASP A 240 -6.30 5.96 -12.86
C ASP A 240 -7.11 5.91 -14.16
N TYR A 241 -6.91 6.91 -15.03
CA TYR A 241 -7.60 6.96 -16.31
C TYR A 241 -7.26 5.76 -17.22
N TYR A 242 -6.00 5.33 -17.24
CA TYR A 242 -5.56 4.16 -17.99
C TYR A 242 -6.21 2.88 -17.45
N PHE A 243 -6.15 2.61 -16.14
CA PHE A 243 -6.71 1.39 -15.57
C PHE A 243 -8.24 1.35 -15.68
N GLN A 244 -8.92 2.49 -15.52
CA GLN A 244 -10.37 2.58 -15.79
C GLN A 244 -10.68 2.26 -17.26
N SER A 245 -9.88 2.78 -18.19
CA SER A 245 -10.04 2.50 -19.63
C SER A 245 -9.75 1.03 -19.97
N LEU A 246 -8.75 0.42 -19.33
CA LEU A 246 -8.38 -0.98 -19.49
C LEU A 246 -9.47 -1.89 -18.94
N ALA A 247 -9.94 -1.64 -17.70
CA ALA A 247 -11.04 -2.39 -17.12
C ALA A 247 -12.30 -2.29 -17.99
N GLN A 248 -12.65 -1.09 -18.49
CA GLN A 248 -13.77 -0.92 -19.40
C GLN A 248 -13.60 -1.71 -20.70
N ALA A 249 -12.41 -1.67 -21.32
CA ALA A 249 -12.14 -2.40 -22.55
C ALA A 249 -12.15 -3.92 -22.32
N LEU A 250 -11.58 -4.40 -21.21
CA LEU A 250 -11.64 -5.81 -20.82
C LEU A 250 -13.07 -6.26 -20.61
N ARG A 251 -13.95 -5.46 -19.98
CA ARG A 251 -15.39 -5.82 -19.82
C ARG A 251 -16.09 -6.04 -21.15
N CYS A 252 -15.68 -5.36 -22.22
CA CYS A 252 -16.23 -5.57 -23.56
C CYS A 252 -15.81 -6.91 -24.16
N GLU A 253 -14.68 -7.47 -23.71
CA GLU A 253 -14.13 -8.75 -24.18
C GLU A 253 -14.55 -9.91 -23.24
N SER A 254 -14.38 -9.76 -21.92
CA SER A 254 -14.79 -10.70 -20.86
C SER A 254 -14.92 -10.01 -19.50
N SER A 255 -16.03 -10.21 -18.78
CA SER A 255 -16.20 -9.67 -17.43
C SER A 255 -15.16 -10.22 -16.44
N GLU A 256 -14.84 -11.51 -16.53
CA GLU A 256 -13.88 -12.18 -15.64
C GLU A 256 -12.46 -11.59 -15.76
N LEU A 257 -12.06 -11.14 -16.95
CA LEU A 257 -10.78 -10.46 -17.14
C LEU A 257 -10.77 -9.07 -16.51
N ALA A 258 -11.90 -8.36 -16.54
CA ALA A 258 -12.00 -7.05 -15.93
C ALA A 258 -11.98 -7.10 -14.41
N ASP A 259 -12.53 -8.16 -13.80
CA ASP A 259 -12.51 -8.38 -12.36
C ASP A 259 -11.09 -8.60 -11.81
N LYS A 260 -10.12 -8.89 -12.69
CA LYS A 260 -8.69 -8.95 -12.34
C LYS A 260 -8.06 -7.58 -12.09
N ILE A 261 -8.65 -6.48 -12.57
CA ILE A 261 -8.16 -5.12 -12.32
C ILE A 261 -8.68 -4.65 -10.95
N THR A 262 -8.08 -5.18 -9.89
CA THR A 262 -8.32 -4.75 -8.52
C THR A 262 -7.42 -3.57 -8.15
N GLU A 263 -7.72 -2.90 -7.04
CA GLU A 263 -6.85 -1.87 -6.49
C GLU A 263 -5.46 -2.42 -6.11
N GLU A 264 -5.42 -3.62 -5.52
CA GLU A 264 -4.19 -4.35 -5.24
C GLU A 264 -3.37 -4.60 -6.51
N TYR A 265 -4.03 -5.03 -7.58
CA TYR A 265 -3.38 -5.24 -8.86
C TYR A 265 -2.72 -3.94 -9.34
N ILE A 266 -3.46 -2.83 -9.31
CA ILE A 266 -2.98 -1.50 -9.75
C ILE A 266 -1.77 -1.06 -8.93
N GLU A 267 -1.87 -1.08 -7.59
CA GLU A 267 -0.81 -0.62 -6.71
C GLU A 267 0.45 -1.48 -6.88
N SER A 268 0.29 -2.81 -6.90
CA SER A 268 1.38 -3.76 -7.14
C SER A 268 2.08 -3.52 -8.48
N GLN A 269 1.33 -3.27 -9.55
CA GLN A 269 1.91 -2.93 -10.86
C GLN A 269 2.73 -1.64 -10.78
N ILE A 270 2.16 -0.54 -10.29
CA ILE A 270 2.81 0.78 -10.30
C ILE A 270 4.10 0.74 -9.46
N ASN A 271 4.03 0.15 -8.27
CA ASN A 271 5.12 0.10 -7.31
C ASN A 271 6.36 -0.63 -7.87
N VAL A 272 6.15 -1.76 -8.53
CA VAL A 272 7.27 -2.53 -9.10
C VAL A 272 7.77 -1.87 -10.39
N LEU A 273 6.86 -1.39 -11.24
CA LEU A 273 7.22 -0.98 -12.59
C LEU A 273 7.84 0.42 -12.69
N LEU A 274 7.53 1.34 -11.75
CA LEU A 274 8.08 2.70 -11.74
C LEU A 274 9.61 2.75 -11.82
N PRO A 275 10.38 2.12 -10.89
CA PRO A 275 11.84 2.14 -10.96
C PRO A 275 12.39 1.37 -12.18
N ILE A 276 11.70 0.31 -12.63
CA ILE A 276 12.09 -0.48 -13.81
C ILE A 276 11.99 0.38 -15.08
N VAL A 277 10.88 1.10 -15.25
CA VAL A 277 10.69 1.99 -16.39
C VAL A 277 11.71 3.13 -16.37
N LYS A 278 12.00 3.70 -15.20
CA LYS A 278 13.03 4.75 -15.06
C LYS A 278 14.41 4.23 -15.49
N LEU A 279 14.80 3.03 -15.04
CA LEU A 279 16.03 2.36 -15.47
C LEU A 279 16.08 2.15 -17.00
N ALA A 280 15.01 1.60 -17.58
CA ALA A 280 14.93 1.36 -19.02
C ALA A 280 15.04 2.67 -19.84
N LEU A 281 14.35 3.73 -19.40
CA LEU A 281 14.39 5.02 -20.07
C LEU A 281 15.77 5.68 -19.99
N ILE A 282 16.45 5.60 -18.83
CA ILE A 282 17.80 6.14 -18.67
C ILE A 282 18.80 5.39 -19.55
N SER A 283 18.71 4.05 -19.60
CA SER A 283 19.57 3.22 -20.46
C SER A 283 19.43 3.60 -21.95
N ASN A 284 18.22 3.95 -22.40
CA ASN A 284 17.96 4.38 -23.77
C ASN A 284 18.54 5.78 -24.12
N ILE A 285 18.81 6.63 -23.13
CA ILE A 285 19.30 8.01 -23.33
C ILE A 285 20.68 8.25 -22.69
N VAL A 286 21.39 7.19 -22.31
CA VAL A 286 22.70 7.25 -21.63
C VAL A 286 23.76 8.01 -22.42
N HIS A 287 23.60 8.12 -23.74
CA HIS A 287 24.52 8.87 -24.60
C HIS A 287 24.36 10.40 -24.48
N ASP A 288 23.30 10.89 -23.84
CA ASP A 288 22.98 12.32 -23.67
C ASP A 288 22.77 12.68 -22.18
N GLU A 289 23.81 12.48 -21.38
CA GLU A 289 23.82 12.78 -19.93
C GLU A 289 23.56 14.26 -19.61
N ASN A 290 23.74 15.17 -20.58
CA ASN A 290 23.54 16.60 -20.40
C ASN A 290 22.09 17.05 -20.61
N SER A 291 21.25 16.21 -21.20
CA SER A 291 19.84 16.53 -21.41
C SER A 291 19.10 16.72 -20.09
N GLU A 292 18.17 17.68 -20.06
CA GLU A 292 17.31 17.88 -18.89
C GLU A 292 16.50 16.63 -18.56
N ARG A 293 16.08 15.87 -19.59
CA ARG A 293 15.39 14.59 -19.45
C ARG A 293 16.23 13.53 -18.72
N PHE A 294 17.51 13.41 -19.05
CA PHE A 294 18.40 12.50 -18.33
C PHE A 294 18.54 12.93 -16.87
N LYS A 295 18.79 14.23 -16.62
CA LYS A 295 18.99 14.74 -15.25
C LYS A 295 17.77 14.52 -14.36
N GLU A 296 16.56 14.77 -14.85
CA GLU A 296 15.34 14.54 -14.05
C GLU A 296 15.17 13.05 -13.71
N LEU A 297 15.29 12.16 -14.69
CA LEU A 297 15.09 10.72 -14.51
C LEU A 297 16.18 10.13 -13.60
N ALA A 298 17.44 10.51 -13.82
CA ALA A 298 18.57 10.04 -13.02
C ALA A 298 18.47 10.54 -11.58
N THR A 299 18.02 11.78 -11.35
CA THR A 299 17.81 12.32 -10.00
C THR A 299 16.68 11.61 -9.26
N ASN A 300 15.56 11.35 -9.95
CA ASN A 300 14.44 10.60 -9.38
C ASN A 300 14.85 9.15 -9.05
N LEU A 301 15.52 8.45 -9.98
CA LEU A 301 16.03 7.09 -9.74
C LEU A 301 17.05 7.06 -8.61
N LYS A 302 17.94 8.06 -8.53
CA LYS A 302 18.92 8.19 -7.45
C LYS A 302 18.25 8.30 -6.07
N ARG A 303 17.15 9.04 -5.96
CA ARG A 303 16.38 9.13 -4.72
C ARG A 303 15.77 7.78 -4.35
N TYR A 304 15.25 7.03 -5.33
CA TYR A 304 14.76 5.67 -5.11
C TYR A 304 15.88 4.71 -4.66
N LEU A 305 17.06 4.75 -5.28
CA LEU A 305 18.18 3.89 -4.89
C LEU A 305 18.69 4.18 -3.47
N LYS A 306 18.60 5.43 -3.01
CA LYS A 306 18.86 5.78 -1.60
C LYS A 306 17.76 5.30 -0.66
N PHE A 307 16.50 5.33 -1.10
CA PHE A 307 15.32 5.05 -0.27
C PHE A 307 14.27 4.23 -1.03
N TYR A 308 14.54 2.93 -1.24
CA TYR A 308 13.69 2.10 -2.11
C TYR A 308 12.28 1.84 -1.53
N HIS A 309 12.06 2.19 -0.26
CA HIS A 309 10.78 2.04 0.43
C HIS A 309 9.67 2.96 -0.07
N LEU A 310 10.00 4.12 -0.67
CA LEU A 310 9.02 5.08 -1.19
C LEU A 310 9.42 5.56 -2.59
N HIS A 311 8.43 5.81 -3.44
CA HIS A 311 8.63 6.51 -4.70
C HIS A 311 8.45 8.02 -4.52
N GLN A 312 9.01 8.78 -5.44
CA GLN A 312 8.79 10.21 -5.48
C GLN A 312 7.32 10.54 -5.78
N GLU A 313 6.65 9.69 -6.56
CA GLU A 313 5.22 9.80 -6.87
C GLU A 313 4.34 9.67 -5.61
N ASP A 314 4.77 8.88 -4.61
CA ASP A 314 4.11 8.78 -3.30
C ASP A 314 4.20 10.11 -2.53
N ILE A 315 5.36 10.77 -2.59
CA ILE A 315 5.58 12.10 -2.00
C ILE A 315 4.71 13.14 -2.71
N TYR A 316 4.56 13.06 -4.03
CA TYR A 316 3.66 13.94 -4.76
C TYR A 316 2.22 13.79 -4.28
N HIS A 317 1.72 12.56 -4.21
CA HIS A 317 0.38 12.31 -3.69
C HIS A 317 0.20 12.86 -2.26
N ALA A 318 1.13 12.54 -1.36
CA ALA A 318 1.05 12.97 0.03
C ALA A 318 1.02 14.50 0.19
N ILE A 319 1.86 15.23 -0.55
CA ILE A 319 1.87 16.70 -0.50
C ILE A 319 0.63 17.29 -1.18
N LYS A 320 0.19 16.74 -2.31
CA LYS A 320 -1.06 17.14 -2.98
C LYS A 320 -2.25 17.06 -2.03
N VAL A 321 -2.38 15.95 -1.30
CA VAL A 321 -3.44 15.76 -0.30
C VAL A 321 -3.27 16.73 0.87
N LYS A 322 -2.05 16.89 1.40
CA LYS A 322 -1.77 17.77 2.54
C LYS A 322 -2.09 19.24 2.24
N LEU A 323 -1.66 19.73 1.09
CA LEU A 323 -1.88 21.11 0.65
C LEU A 323 -3.27 21.31 0.04
N SER A 324 -3.97 20.23 -0.30
CA SER A 324 -5.20 20.26 -1.11
C SER A 324 -5.00 21.05 -2.41
N SER A 325 -3.82 20.90 -3.04
CA SER A 325 -3.40 21.62 -4.25
C SER A 325 -2.39 20.82 -5.05
N THR A 326 -2.45 20.92 -6.38
CA THR A 326 -1.39 20.44 -7.29
C THR A 326 -0.37 21.54 -7.63
N ASP A 327 -0.67 22.79 -7.28
CA ASP A 327 0.15 23.96 -7.60
C ASP A 327 1.25 24.18 -6.54
N TYR A 328 2.20 23.25 -6.48
CA TYR A 328 3.44 23.36 -5.71
C TYR A 328 4.60 22.82 -6.56
N ASP A 329 5.84 23.01 -6.15
CA ASP A 329 7.00 22.32 -6.74
C ASP A 329 7.78 21.59 -5.67
N LEU A 330 8.01 20.30 -5.85
CA LEU A 330 8.88 19.53 -4.94
C LEU A 330 10.34 19.98 -5.11
N LEU A 331 10.94 20.50 -4.04
CA LEU A 331 12.34 20.90 -4.03
C LEU A 331 13.24 19.72 -3.63
N ASN A 332 12.91 19.07 -2.50
CA ASN A 332 13.65 17.91 -2.02
C ASN A 332 12.84 17.08 -1.02
N TYR A 333 13.24 15.83 -0.80
CA TYR A 333 12.80 15.05 0.35
C TYR A 333 13.88 14.11 0.85
N SER A 334 13.77 13.70 2.12
CA SER A 334 14.64 12.69 2.73
C SER A 334 13.84 11.75 3.63
N LEU A 335 14.30 10.51 3.72
CA LEU A 335 13.70 9.48 4.57
C LEU A 335 14.73 9.07 5.65
N GLU A 336 14.37 9.23 6.92
CA GLU A 336 15.23 8.87 8.06
C GLU A 336 14.56 7.74 8.85
N ARG A 337 15.15 6.54 8.84
CA ARG A 337 14.63 5.40 9.61
C ARG A 337 14.69 5.72 11.10
N LEU A 338 13.59 5.47 11.81
CA LEU A 338 13.55 5.60 13.26
C LEU A 338 14.28 4.42 13.91
N GLY A 339 15.27 4.72 14.77
CA GLY A 339 16.08 3.70 15.44
C GLY A 339 15.37 2.93 16.57
N GLU A 340 14.24 3.45 17.04
CA GLU A 340 13.37 2.81 18.03
C GLU A 340 12.03 2.49 17.39
N SER A 341 11.80 1.22 17.04
CA SER A 341 10.50 0.73 16.59
C SER A 341 9.85 -0.10 17.69
N ASN A 342 8.76 0.42 18.27
CA ASN A 342 7.81 -0.41 19.03
C ASN A 342 6.88 -1.21 18.10
N GLY A 343 7.01 -1.00 16.78
CA GLY A 343 6.21 -1.62 15.73
C GLY A 343 6.54 -3.07 15.48
N HIS A 344 5.52 -3.85 15.15
CA HIS A 344 5.62 -5.29 14.93
C HIS A 344 5.49 -5.72 13.46
N LEU A 345 5.14 -4.82 12.52
CA LEU A 345 4.76 -5.15 11.13
C LEU A 345 5.42 -4.30 10.03
N GLY A 346 6.49 -3.56 10.33
CA GLY A 346 7.22 -2.76 9.32
C GLY A 346 8.20 -1.74 9.91
N ASP A 347 8.86 -0.97 9.04
CA ASP A 347 9.74 0.14 9.45
C ASP A 347 9.00 1.47 9.52
N TYR A 348 9.51 2.31 10.41
CA TYR A 348 9.04 3.67 10.60
C TYR A 348 10.10 4.67 10.15
N PHE A 349 9.64 5.73 9.49
CA PHE A 349 10.52 6.77 8.96
C PHE A 349 9.99 8.17 9.21
N ASN A 350 10.89 9.10 9.48
CA ASN A 350 10.62 10.52 9.33
C ASN A 350 10.84 10.91 7.87
N VAL A 351 9.81 11.48 7.25
CA VAL A 351 9.86 12.00 5.88
C VAL A 351 9.92 13.52 5.97
N LYS A 352 11.06 14.09 5.62
CA LYS A 352 11.22 15.55 5.52
C LYS A 352 11.03 15.96 4.08
N VAL A 353 10.15 16.92 3.81
CA VAL A 353 9.81 17.36 2.45
C VAL A 353 9.89 18.88 2.40
N ALA A 354 10.61 19.41 1.41
CA ALA A 354 10.68 20.83 1.10
C ALA A 354 9.96 21.09 -0.22
N VAL A 355 9.04 22.06 -0.24
CA VAL A 355 8.29 22.45 -1.45
C VAL A 355 8.24 23.95 -1.63
N GLN A 356 8.12 24.38 -2.87
CA GLN A 356 7.74 25.73 -3.24
C GLN A 356 6.21 25.79 -3.37
N PHE A 357 5.53 26.52 -2.49
CA PHE A 357 4.07 26.68 -2.51
C PHE A 357 3.71 28.14 -2.30
N GLN A 358 2.82 28.70 -3.15
CA GLN A 358 2.39 30.11 -3.06
C GLN A 358 3.57 31.11 -2.95
N ASN A 359 4.61 30.91 -3.76
CA ASN A 359 5.85 31.71 -3.74
C ASN A 359 6.61 31.71 -2.40
N ARG A 360 6.43 30.68 -1.56
CA ARG A 360 7.21 30.46 -0.34
C ARG A 360 7.75 29.04 -0.29
N GLU A 361 8.91 28.89 0.32
CA GLU A 361 9.41 27.57 0.70
C GLU A 361 8.68 27.11 1.95
N GLU A 362 8.02 25.95 1.87
CA GLU A 362 7.39 25.27 3.00
C GLU A 362 8.09 23.95 3.27
N ASN A 363 8.33 23.67 4.55
CA ASN A 363 9.00 22.47 5.02
C ASN A 363 8.02 21.64 5.84
N PHE A 364 7.83 20.39 5.45
CA PHE A 364 6.96 19.43 6.12
C PHE A 364 7.77 18.30 6.74
N GLN A 365 7.35 17.90 7.93
CA GLN A 365 7.80 16.68 8.57
C GLN A 365 6.60 15.74 8.69
N LEU A 366 6.70 14.58 8.05
CA LEU A 366 5.66 13.55 7.99
C LEU A 366 6.22 12.24 8.55
N PHE A 367 5.33 11.35 8.95
CA PHE A 367 5.66 10.03 9.44
C PHE A 367 5.27 8.99 8.40
N ALA A 368 6.18 8.10 8.01
CA ALA A 368 5.86 6.97 7.15
C ALA A 368 5.98 5.65 7.90
N LYS A 369 4.92 4.82 7.82
CA LYS A 369 4.90 3.42 8.27
C LYS A 369 4.94 2.56 7.02
N ILE A 370 6.05 1.91 6.75
CA ILE A 370 6.24 1.08 5.54
C ILE A 370 6.17 -0.39 5.93
N ILE A 371 5.25 -1.10 5.29
CA ILE A 371 5.00 -2.53 5.54
C ILE A 371 5.87 -3.34 4.58
N PHE A 372 6.67 -4.25 5.12
CA PHE A 372 7.37 -5.26 4.33
C PHE A 372 7.64 -6.51 5.16
N ALA A 373 7.51 -7.68 4.52
CA ALA A 373 7.80 -8.95 5.14
C ALA A 373 9.30 -9.25 5.04
N GLU A 374 10.01 -9.18 6.18
CA GLU A 374 11.38 -9.71 6.28
C GLU A 374 11.39 -11.23 6.51
N SER A 375 10.29 -11.79 7.04
CA SER A 375 10.16 -13.21 7.36
C SER A 375 8.84 -13.81 6.88
N GLU A 376 8.80 -15.14 6.73
CA GLU A 376 7.61 -15.91 6.33
C GLU A 376 6.46 -15.74 7.34
N ALA A 377 6.76 -15.72 8.64
CA ALA A 377 5.78 -15.47 9.70
C ALA A 377 5.18 -14.05 9.63
N LEU A 378 5.98 -13.03 9.29
CA LEU A 378 5.46 -11.68 9.06
C LEU A 378 4.61 -11.61 7.78
N SER A 379 4.96 -12.39 6.75
CA SER A 379 4.12 -12.52 5.55
C SER A 379 2.75 -13.10 5.91
N GLU A 380 2.67 -14.19 6.65
CA GLU A 380 1.38 -14.79 7.05
C GLU A 380 0.49 -13.82 7.84
N ILE A 381 1.08 -12.98 8.70
CA ILE A 381 0.33 -11.98 9.46
C ILE A 381 -0.15 -10.84 8.55
N ILE A 382 0.67 -10.38 7.60
CA ILE A 382 0.27 -9.40 6.59
C ILE A 382 -0.87 -9.98 5.72
N ASP A 383 -0.70 -11.23 5.26
CA ASP A 383 -1.65 -11.98 4.44
C ASP A 383 -2.94 -12.34 5.20
N SER A 384 -2.95 -12.22 6.53
CA SER A 384 -4.16 -12.39 7.38
C SER A 384 -5.13 -11.19 7.31
N GLY A 385 -4.79 -10.12 6.58
CA GLY A 385 -5.65 -8.95 6.37
C GLY A 385 -5.56 -7.87 7.46
N ILE A 386 -4.55 -7.94 8.35
CA ILE A 386 -4.35 -6.92 9.40
C ILE A 386 -4.01 -5.55 8.78
N ALA A 387 -3.18 -5.53 7.73
CA ALA A 387 -2.86 -4.30 6.99
C ALA A 387 -4.09 -3.70 6.28
N GLU A 388 -5.04 -4.55 5.87
CA GLU A 388 -6.28 -4.11 5.21
C GLU A 388 -7.18 -3.33 6.16
N LYS A 389 -7.22 -3.68 7.46
CA LYS A 389 -8.05 -2.99 8.46
C LYS A 389 -7.60 -1.54 8.71
N GLU A 390 -6.29 -1.32 8.82
CA GLU A 390 -5.76 0.04 8.97
C GLU A 390 -5.99 0.86 7.68
N THR A 391 -5.87 0.21 6.52
CA THR A 391 -6.24 0.81 5.24
C THR A 391 -7.71 1.17 5.16
N PHE A 392 -8.59 0.27 5.61
CA PHE A 392 -10.04 0.50 5.70
C PHE A 392 -10.38 1.69 6.61
N PHE A 393 -9.67 1.85 7.73
CA PHE A 393 -9.83 3.03 8.58
C PHE A 393 -9.54 4.33 7.83
N TYR A 394 -8.34 4.47 7.24
CA TYR A 394 -7.91 5.73 6.64
C TYR A 394 -8.56 6.04 5.28
N ARG A 395 -8.83 5.03 4.45
CA ARG A 395 -9.38 5.22 3.09
C ARG A 395 -10.89 5.15 3.03
N THR A 396 -11.51 4.33 3.85
CA THR A 396 -12.97 4.15 3.80
C THR A 396 -13.66 4.90 4.93
N LEU A 397 -13.37 4.57 6.19
CA LEU A 397 -14.09 5.15 7.33
C LEU A 397 -13.85 6.65 7.46
N HIS A 398 -12.61 7.08 7.33
CA HIS A 398 -12.23 8.49 7.45
C HIS A 398 -12.80 9.34 6.31
N ASP A 399 -12.77 8.87 5.06
CA ASP A 399 -13.33 9.62 3.93
C ASP A 399 -14.86 9.65 3.95
N LEU A 400 -15.52 8.54 4.29
CA LEU A 400 -16.97 8.53 4.53
C LEU A 400 -17.34 9.49 5.67
N SER A 401 -16.56 9.52 6.75
CA SER A 401 -16.75 10.44 7.87
C SER A 401 -16.61 11.90 7.42
N LYS A 402 -15.60 12.25 6.61
CA LYS A 402 -15.47 13.59 6.03
C LYS A 402 -16.66 13.96 5.16
N LEU A 403 -17.03 13.08 4.22
CA LEU A 403 -18.14 13.29 3.29
C LEU A 403 -19.46 13.53 4.03
N HIS A 404 -19.64 12.87 5.17
CA HIS A 404 -20.80 13.02 6.03
C HIS A 404 -20.63 14.09 7.10
N GLY A 405 -19.60 14.95 7.06
CA GLY A 405 -19.49 16.11 7.95
C GLY A 405 -19.03 15.78 9.39
N LEU A 406 -18.19 14.76 9.56
CA LEU A 406 -17.61 14.35 10.86
C LEU A 406 -16.14 14.75 11.01
N HIS A 407 -15.59 15.54 10.10
CA HIS A 407 -14.18 15.94 10.11
C HIS A 407 -13.68 16.51 11.45
N GLU A 408 -14.52 17.25 12.19
CA GLU A 408 -14.14 17.84 13.48
C GLU A 408 -13.94 16.84 14.61
N ILE A 409 -14.68 15.73 14.63
CA ILE A 409 -14.60 14.73 15.71
C ILE A 409 -13.52 13.68 15.45
N MET A 410 -12.94 13.65 14.24
CA MET A 410 -11.86 12.73 13.87
C MET A 410 -10.47 13.16 14.36
N ASP A 411 -10.39 14.19 15.20
CA ASP A 411 -9.12 14.66 15.75
C ASP A 411 -8.45 13.66 16.69
N PHE A 412 -9.07 12.53 17.01
CA PHE A 412 -8.47 11.45 17.80
C PHE A 412 -7.36 10.68 17.05
N ALA A 413 -7.23 10.82 15.73
CA ALA A 413 -6.23 10.10 14.91
C ALA A 413 -5.29 11.08 14.18
N PRO A 414 -4.07 10.67 13.79
CA PRO A 414 -3.24 11.47 12.89
C PRO A 414 -3.91 11.57 11.51
N LYS A 415 -3.68 12.68 10.80
CA LYS A 415 -4.14 12.80 9.42
C LYS A 415 -3.31 11.89 8.54
N CYS A 416 -3.97 11.19 7.62
CA CYS A 416 -3.34 10.38 6.60
C CYS A 416 -3.32 11.12 5.26
N TYR A 417 -2.16 11.07 4.60
CA TYR A 417 -1.88 11.71 3.32
C TYR A 417 -1.62 10.70 2.21
N MET A 418 -1.29 9.47 2.56
CA MET A 418 -1.16 8.35 1.64
C MET A 418 -1.43 7.06 2.40
N CYS A 419 -2.16 6.13 1.80
CA CYS A 419 -2.48 4.83 2.37
C CYS A 419 -2.60 3.78 1.27
N GLY A 420 -1.89 2.66 1.41
CA GLY A 420 -1.92 1.55 0.46
C GLY A 420 -1.19 0.31 0.98
N PHE A 421 -1.02 -0.69 0.11
CA PHE A 421 -0.34 -1.96 0.43
C PHE A 421 1.09 -1.78 0.92
N ARG A 422 1.80 -0.73 0.47
CA ARG A 422 3.16 -0.42 0.95
C ARG A 422 3.20 0.26 2.31
N GLY A 423 2.07 0.78 2.78
CA GLY A 423 1.97 1.45 4.06
C GLY A 423 1.35 2.83 3.98
N LEU A 424 1.75 3.69 4.91
CA LEU A 424 1.07 4.94 5.23
C LEU A 424 2.04 6.12 5.26
N ILE A 425 1.57 7.31 4.86
CA ILE A 425 2.20 8.59 5.18
C ILE A 425 1.19 9.41 5.99
N LEU A 426 1.57 9.76 7.22
CA LEU A 426 0.74 10.43 8.22
C LEU A 426 1.37 11.76 8.67
N ASP A 427 0.60 12.58 9.39
CA ASP A 427 1.17 13.66 10.20
C ASP A 427 2.22 13.09 11.17
N ASP A 428 3.39 13.73 11.22
CA ASP A 428 4.35 13.45 12.30
C ASP A 428 3.89 14.16 13.58
N LEU A 429 3.22 13.40 14.44
CA LEU A 429 2.72 13.90 15.71
C LEU A 429 3.85 14.34 16.67
N SER A 430 5.09 13.86 16.50
CA SER A 430 6.23 14.31 17.30
C SER A 430 6.53 15.80 17.07
N SER A 431 6.43 16.26 15.83
CA SER A 431 6.58 17.68 15.47
C SER A 431 5.49 18.57 16.09
N MET A 432 4.36 17.98 16.49
CA MET A 432 3.23 18.65 17.13
C MET A 432 3.28 18.58 18.67
N GLY A 433 4.36 18.01 19.23
CA GLY A 433 4.60 17.88 20.67
C GLY A 433 3.95 16.65 21.31
N TYR A 434 3.50 15.67 20.51
CA TYR A 434 3.03 14.39 21.04
C TYR A 434 4.19 13.41 21.17
N ARG A 435 4.14 12.55 22.18
CA ARG A 435 5.13 11.49 22.39
C ARG A 435 4.48 10.24 22.99
N ALA A 436 5.05 9.08 22.73
CA ALA A 436 4.70 7.87 23.45
C ALA A 436 5.12 7.98 24.92
N LEU A 437 4.40 7.31 25.81
CA LEU A 437 4.88 7.10 27.18
C LEU A 437 5.97 6.02 27.18
N ALA A 438 6.72 5.95 28.29
CA ALA A 438 7.72 4.90 28.47
C ALA A 438 7.07 3.51 28.35
N PRO A 439 7.78 2.49 27.83
CA PRO A 439 7.29 1.11 27.82
C PRO A 439 6.84 0.69 29.22
N ASN A 440 5.72 -0.03 29.29
CA ASN A 440 5.12 -0.51 30.54
C ASN A 440 4.71 0.61 31.53
N ALA A 441 4.59 1.86 31.06
CA ALA A 441 4.08 2.95 31.88
C ALA A 441 2.62 2.68 32.28
N LEU A 442 2.38 2.64 33.59
CA LEU A 442 1.03 2.69 34.14
C LEU A 442 0.55 4.14 34.10
N ILE A 443 -0.67 4.33 33.65
CA ILE A 443 -1.27 5.66 33.56
C ILE A 443 -2.12 5.96 34.81
N ASN A 444 -2.12 7.21 35.22
CA ASN A 444 -2.88 7.70 36.36
C ASN A 444 -4.34 7.99 35.96
N PHE A 445 -5.15 8.40 36.94
CA PHE A 445 -6.58 8.62 36.73
C PHE A 445 -6.89 9.70 35.67
N GLU A 446 -6.19 10.82 35.65
CA GLU A 446 -6.44 11.92 34.69
C GLU A 446 -6.04 11.51 33.27
N GLU A 447 -4.96 10.74 33.16
CA GLU A 447 -4.48 10.17 31.89
C GLU A 447 -5.49 9.15 31.34
N PHE A 448 -6.08 8.31 32.21
CA PHE A 448 -7.19 7.43 31.84
C PHE A 448 -8.38 8.19 31.28
N GLN A 449 -8.77 9.30 31.91
CA GLN A 449 -9.88 10.12 31.41
C GLN A 449 -9.60 10.65 30.00
N THR A 450 -8.35 11.05 29.73
CA THR A 450 -7.93 11.50 28.40
C THR A 450 -8.06 10.37 27.37
N VAL A 451 -7.54 9.18 27.66
CA VAL A 451 -7.62 8.03 26.72
C VAL A 451 -9.07 7.64 26.47
N LEU A 452 -9.89 7.53 27.53
CA LEU A 452 -11.29 7.15 27.41
C LEU A 452 -12.12 8.20 26.65
N ASP A 453 -11.78 9.49 26.74
CA ASP A 453 -12.42 10.52 25.92
C ASP A 453 -12.10 10.34 24.43
N GLN A 454 -10.84 10.09 24.06
CA GLN A 454 -10.45 9.83 22.66
C GLN A 454 -11.08 8.54 22.13
N LEU A 455 -11.14 7.49 22.95
CA LEU A 455 -11.80 6.24 22.60
C LEU A 455 -13.32 6.45 22.41
N ALA A 456 -13.95 7.24 23.28
CA ALA A 456 -15.35 7.62 23.13
C ALA A 456 -15.61 8.45 21.87
N LYS A 457 -14.69 9.36 21.48
CA LYS A 457 -14.78 10.08 20.20
C LYS A 457 -14.71 9.14 19.01
N PHE A 458 -13.80 8.17 19.02
CA PHE A 458 -13.66 7.18 17.97
C PHE A 458 -14.95 6.35 17.82
N HIS A 459 -15.45 5.80 18.93
CA HIS A 459 -16.70 5.05 18.96
C HIS A 459 -17.88 5.90 18.48
N ALA A 460 -18.04 7.12 19.01
CA ALA A 460 -19.08 8.04 18.58
C ALA A 460 -19.03 8.29 17.07
N THR A 461 -17.84 8.52 16.50
CA THR A 461 -17.65 8.76 15.07
C THR A 461 -18.20 7.60 14.24
N SER A 462 -17.88 6.36 14.62
CA SER A 462 -18.36 5.17 13.91
C SER A 462 -19.89 5.06 13.88
N VAL A 463 -20.54 5.23 15.04
CA VAL A 463 -21.99 5.06 15.14
C VAL A 463 -22.74 6.24 14.53
N ILE A 464 -22.22 7.47 14.66
CA ILE A 464 -22.82 8.66 14.03
C ILE A 464 -22.77 8.51 12.52
N LEU A 465 -21.65 8.04 11.97
CA LEU A 465 -21.53 7.79 10.54
C LEU A 465 -22.55 6.75 10.09
N GLU A 466 -22.70 5.66 10.83
CA GLU A 466 -23.64 4.60 10.51
C GLU A 466 -25.11 5.08 10.55
N GLU A 467 -25.49 5.91 11.53
CA GLU A 467 -26.82 6.51 11.61
C GLU A 467 -27.07 7.46 10.43
N ARG A 468 -26.08 8.28 10.04
CA ARG A 468 -26.18 9.17 8.86
C ARG A 468 -26.32 8.39 7.56
N LEU A 469 -25.59 7.29 7.42
CA LEU A 469 -25.71 6.38 6.28
C LEU A 469 -27.10 5.73 6.25
N SER A 470 -27.59 5.29 7.40
CA SER A 470 -28.92 4.67 7.53
C SER A 470 -30.04 5.65 7.18
N GLU A 471 -29.97 6.89 7.69
CA GLU A 471 -30.91 7.96 7.37
C GLU A 471 -30.95 8.24 5.87
N LYS A 472 -29.78 8.38 5.24
CA LYS A 472 -29.66 8.64 3.80
C LYS A 472 -30.17 7.47 2.94
N ALA A 473 -29.95 6.23 3.38
CA ALA A 473 -30.40 5.03 2.67
C ALA A 473 -31.89 4.72 2.88
N GLY A 474 -32.52 5.28 3.93
CA GLY A 474 -33.90 4.97 4.30
C GLY A 474 -34.09 3.59 4.93
N HIS A 475 -33.00 2.89 5.26
CA HIS A 475 -32.99 1.62 5.97
C HIS A 475 -31.75 1.51 6.86
N SER A 476 -31.77 0.58 7.81
CA SER A 476 -30.61 0.32 8.68
C SER A 476 -29.39 -0.10 7.83
N VAL A 477 -28.29 0.64 7.97
CA VAL A 477 -26.97 0.30 7.45
C VAL A 477 -26.13 -0.15 8.64
N ARG A 478 -25.40 -1.26 8.50
CA ARG A 478 -24.47 -1.77 9.51
C ARG A 478 -23.14 -2.10 8.86
N PHE A 479 -22.04 -1.68 9.48
CA PHE A 479 -20.71 -1.83 8.87
C PHE A 479 -20.30 -3.29 8.66
N ASP A 480 -20.62 -4.19 9.59
CA ASP A 480 -20.36 -5.63 9.42
C ASP A 480 -21.15 -6.27 8.27
N CYS A 481 -22.31 -5.72 7.92
CA CYS A 481 -23.07 -6.18 6.77
C CYS A 481 -22.49 -5.65 5.45
N GLN A 482 -21.96 -4.43 5.45
CA GLN A 482 -21.37 -3.80 4.25
C GLN A 482 -19.93 -4.26 4.00
N TYR A 483 -19.16 -4.52 5.06
CA TYR A 483 -17.74 -4.85 5.03
C TYR A 483 -17.41 -6.01 5.99
N PRO A 484 -18.02 -7.20 5.81
CA PRO A 484 -17.88 -8.31 6.77
C PRO A 484 -16.42 -8.71 7.02
N GLN A 485 -15.61 -8.73 5.96
CA GLN A 485 -14.21 -9.16 6.04
C GLN A 485 -13.35 -8.23 6.92
N MET A 486 -13.70 -6.94 7.02
CA MET A 486 -12.93 -5.94 7.77
C MET A 486 -13.05 -6.10 9.30
N PHE A 487 -13.98 -6.94 9.76
CA PHE A 487 -14.24 -7.15 11.19
C PHE A 487 -14.01 -8.60 11.64
N ASN A 488 -13.46 -9.45 10.78
CA ASN A 488 -13.06 -10.81 11.15
C ASN A 488 -12.00 -10.78 12.27
N GLU A 489 -12.09 -11.69 13.24
CA GLU A 489 -11.08 -11.84 14.28
C GLU A 489 -9.90 -12.68 13.76
N ASN A 490 -8.71 -12.08 13.75
CA ASN A 490 -7.50 -12.68 13.16
C ASN A 490 -6.47 -13.12 14.22
N ILE A 491 -6.64 -12.70 15.49
CA ILE A 491 -5.69 -12.98 16.59
C ILE A 491 -6.31 -13.95 17.59
N ILE A 492 -7.54 -13.70 18.02
CA ILE A 492 -8.22 -14.54 19.02
C ILE A 492 -9.08 -15.60 18.31
N MET A 493 -8.39 -16.50 17.62
CA MET A 493 -9.01 -17.54 16.79
C MET A 493 -9.27 -18.85 17.56
N GLN A 494 -10.21 -19.64 17.05
CA GLN A 494 -10.53 -20.98 17.57
C GLN A 494 -9.75 -22.10 16.85
N THR A 495 -9.40 -21.88 15.59
CA THR A 495 -8.85 -22.88 14.68
C THR A 495 -7.63 -22.33 13.93
N GLY A 496 -6.90 -23.20 13.23
CA GLY A 496 -5.67 -22.82 12.52
C GLY A 496 -4.49 -22.61 13.47
N SER A 497 -3.35 -22.19 12.91
CA SER A 497 -2.12 -21.92 13.67
C SER A 497 -2.37 -20.93 14.83
N MET A 498 -3.11 -19.85 14.56
CA MET A 498 -3.46 -18.88 15.58
C MET A 498 -4.44 -19.42 16.63
N GLY A 499 -5.33 -20.33 16.25
CA GLY A 499 -6.19 -21.04 17.21
C GLY A 499 -5.41 -21.98 18.14
N GLU A 500 -4.39 -22.65 17.64
CA GLU A 500 -3.46 -23.44 18.46
C GLU A 500 -2.64 -22.56 19.40
N TRP A 501 -2.11 -21.45 18.89
CA TRP A 501 -1.41 -20.45 19.70
C TRP A 501 -2.30 -19.94 20.84
N MET A 502 -3.54 -19.58 20.53
CA MET A 502 -4.51 -19.12 21.51
C MET A 502 -4.85 -20.24 22.52
N ASN A 503 -5.02 -21.49 22.07
CA ASN A 503 -5.24 -22.63 22.95
C ASN A 503 -4.10 -22.83 23.97
N ASN A 504 -2.85 -22.70 23.52
CA ASN A 504 -1.69 -22.80 24.41
C ASN A 504 -1.66 -21.62 25.39
N ARG A 505 -1.96 -20.40 24.91
CA ARG A 505 -2.10 -19.22 25.74
C ARG A 505 -3.21 -19.36 26.79
N PHE A 506 -4.31 -20.03 26.49
CA PHE A 506 -5.33 -20.38 27.48
C PHE A 506 -4.77 -21.34 28.55
N LYS A 507 -4.09 -22.41 28.15
CA LYS A 507 -3.49 -23.39 29.07
C LYS A 507 -2.45 -22.78 30.01
N SER A 508 -1.77 -21.72 29.57
CA SER A 508 -0.80 -21.00 30.40
C SER A 508 -1.38 -20.41 31.68
N ILE A 509 -2.71 -20.21 31.77
CA ILE A 509 -3.39 -19.76 33.00
C ILE A 509 -3.16 -20.78 34.12
N PHE A 510 -3.22 -22.08 33.82
CA PHE A 510 -2.95 -23.13 34.82
C PHE A 510 -1.50 -23.11 35.28
N VAL A 511 -0.56 -22.94 34.34
CA VAL A 511 0.86 -22.82 34.69
C VAL A 511 1.08 -21.65 35.64
N LEU A 512 0.42 -20.53 35.39
CA LEU A 512 0.50 -19.36 36.26
C LEU A 512 -0.16 -19.60 37.63
N LEU A 513 -1.31 -20.29 37.68
CA LEU A 513 -1.96 -20.70 38.93
C LEU A 513 -1.08 -21.64 39.77
N GLU A 514 -0.27 -22.50 39.14
CA GLU A 514 0.74 -23.31 39.84
C GLU A 514 1.89 -22.46 40.39
N LYS A 515 2.41 -21.52 39.58
CA LYS A 515 3.50 -20.60 39.98
C LYS A 515 3.06 -19.65 41.10
N MET A 516 1.78 -19.30 41.17
CA MET A 516 1.16 -18.44 42.17
C MET A 516 0.05 -19.18 42.94
N SER A 517 0.46 -20.25 43.64
CA SER A 517 -0.43 -21.23 44.27
C SER A 517 -1.47 -20.65 45.25
N GLU A 518 -1.26 -19.44 45.76
CA GLU A 518 -2.21 -18.70 46.59
C GLU A 518 -3.54 -18.45 45.85
N PHE A 519 -3.50 -18.11 44.56
CA PHE A 519 -4.69 -17.89 43.75
C PHE A 519 -5.42 -19.20 43.46
N LYS A 520 -4.65 -20.28 43.20
CA LYS A 520 -5.23 -21.63 43.04
C LYS A 520 -5.93 -22.10 44.32
N LYS A 521 -5.34 -21.85 45.49
CA LYS A 521 -5.94 -22.19 46.78
C LYS A 521 -7.19 -21.36 47.04
N ASP A 522 -7.17 -20.08 46.69
CA ASP A 522 -8.30 -19.17 46.87
C ASP A 522 -9.52 -19.56 46.02
N LEU A 523 -9.32 -20.14 44.82
CA LEU A 523 -10.40 -20.68 44.00
C LEU A 523 -11.25 -21.73 44.74
N GLY A 524 -10.63 -22.58 45.56
CA GLY A 524 -11.32 -23.61 46.34
C GLY A 524 -11.98 -24.72 45.49
N PHE A 525 -11.60 -24.85 44.21
CA PHE A 525 -12.12 -25.83 43.25
C PHE A 525 -11.07 -26.88 42.90
N THR A 526 -11.52 -28.03 42.38
CA THR A 526 -10.65 -29.03 41.76
C THR A 526 -10.12 -28.54 40.41
N ASP A 527 -8.99 -29.09 39.96
CA ASP A 527 -8.39 -28.73 38.65
C ASP A 527 -9.38 -28.87 37.49
N LYS A 528 -10.21 -29.91 37.53
CA LYS A 528 -11.25 -30.17 36.53
C LYS A 528 -12.34 -29.08 36.53
N GLU A 529 -12.80 -28.65 37.71
CA GLU A 529 -13.81 -27.59 37.81
C GLU A 529 -13.26 -26.24 37.35
N ILE A 530 -11.99 -25.94 37.64
CA ILE A 530 -11.30 -24.75 37.14
C ILE A 530 -11.24 -24.79 35.61
N GLU A 531 -10.92 -25.95 35.04
CA GLU A 531 -10.89 -26.16 33.59
C GLU A 531 -12.24 -25.98 32.91
N GLU A 532 -13.30 -26.57 33.44
CA GLU A 532 -14.66 -26.40 32.90
C GLU A 532 -15.10 -24.92 32.94
N ARG A 533 -14.84 -24.22 34.05
CA ARG A 533 -15.18 -22.79 34.19
C ARG A 533 -14.37 -21.90 33.25
N LEU A 534 -13.06 -22.10 33.15
CA LEU A 534 -12.22 -21.37 32.20
C LEU A 534 -12.64 -21.63 30.75
N GLN A 535 -13.03 -22.87 30.42
CA GLN A 535 -13.53 -23.20 29.10
C GLN A 535 -14.88 -22.54 28.79
N ASN A 536 -15.75 -22.34 29.79
CA ASN A 536 -16.98 -21.55 29.64
C ASN A 536 -16.67 -20.08 29.37
N ILE A 537 -15.76 -19.47 30.12
CA ILE A 537 -15.31 -18.08 29.89
C ILE A 537 -14.69 -17.96 28.49
N ARG A 538 -13.85 -18.92 28.07
CA ARG A 538 -13.28 -18.98 26.73
C ARG A 538 -14.35 -19.02 25.64
N THR A 539 -15.34 -19.88 25.80
CA THR A 539 -16.44 -20.03 24.83
C THR A 539 -17.26 -18.75 24.75
N ARG A 540 -17.48 -18.09 25.89
CA ARG A 540 -18.12 -16.77 25.96
C ARG A 540 -17.30 -15.69 25.27
N LEU A 541 -15.98 -15.65 25.49
CA LEU A 541 -15.09 -14.71 24.80
C LEU A 541 -15.24 -14.78 23.28
N PHE A 542 -15.20 -15.99 22.70
CA PHE A 542 -15.33 -16.13 21.25
C PHE A 542 -16.67 -15.63 20.71
N LYS A 543 -17.74 -15.73 21.52
CA LYS A 543 -19.06 -15.18 21.18
C LYS A 543 -19.09 -13.65 21.33
N ASP A 544 -18.49 -13.12 22.40
CA ASP A 544 -18.48 -11.69 22.69
C ASP A 544 -17.60 -10.89 21.73
N LEU A 545 -16.64 -11.54 21.07
CA LEU A 545 -15.84 -10.96 19.98
C LEU A 545 -16.57 -10.92 18.63
N GLN A 546 -17.78 -11.46 18.54
CA GLN A 546 -18.65 -11.33 17.36
C GLN A 546 -19.60 -10.14 17.50
N SER A 547 -20.14 -9.66 16.38
CA SER A 547 -21.22 -8.67 16.37
C SER A 547 -22.39 -9.12 17.26
N SER A 548 -22.82 -8.24 18.17
CA SER A 548 -24.03 -8.49 18.97
C SER A 548 -25.28 -8.31 18.13
N THR A 549 -26.26 -9.20 18.31
CA THR A 549 -27.59 -9.07 17.68
C THR A 549 -28.60 -8.37 18.58
N SER A 550 -28.28 -8.16 19.86
CA SER A 550 -29.18 -7.59 20.86
C SER A 550 -28.74 -6.22 21.40
N LEU A 551 -27.44 -5.93 21.33
CA LEU A 551 -26.86 -4.66 21.79
C LEU A 551 -26.30 -3.88 20.61
N ARG A 552 -26.16 -2.55 20.78
CA ARG A 552 -25.61 -1.71 19.72
C ARG A 552 -24.12 -1.95 19.58
N ASN A 553 -23.70 -2.32 18.37
CA ASN A 553 -22.30 -2.46 18.00
C ASN A 553 -21.71 -1.11 17.53
N PHE A 554 -20.41 -1.01 17.72
CA PHE A 554 -19.57 0.11 17.34
C PHE A 554 -18.31 -0.43 16.67
N ILE A 555 -17.62 0.38 15.88
CA ILE A 555 -16.26 0.02 15.45
C ILE A 555 -15.33 0.28 16.63
N ASN A 556 -14.74 -0.79 17.15
CA ASN A 556 -13.76 -0.79 18.24
C ASN A 556 -12.35 -0.82 17.64
N HIS A 557 -11.38 -0.26 18.35
CA HIS A 557 -10.00 -0.16 17.85
C HIS A 557 -9.35 -1.56 17.79
N GLY A 558 -9.69 -2.39 18.77
CA GLY A 558 -9.31 -3.78 18.96
C GLY A 558 -7.91 -4.02 19.50
N ASP A 559 -7.08 -2.99 19.57
CA ASP A 559 -5.67 -3.03 20.01
C ASP A 559 -5.36 -1.94 21.04
N MET A 560 -6.28 -1.69 21.97
CA MET A 560 -6.11 -0.63 22.97
C MET A 560 -5.14 -1.01 24.09
N TYR A 561 -3.96 -0.38 24.08
CA TYR A 561 -3.03 -0.30 25.20
C TYR A 561 -2.24 1.01 25.13
N VAL A 562 -1.51 1.36 26.19
CA VAL A 562 -0.89 2.69 26.35
C VAL A 562 0.08 3.05 25.22
N SER A 563 0.80 2.09 24.63
CA SER A 563 1.76 2.41 23.56
C SER A 563 1.12 2.68 22.19
N ASN A 564 -0.16 2.33 22.02
CA ASN A 564 -0.96 2.73 20.84
C ASN A 564 -1.63 4.11 21.04
N MET A 565 -1.10 4.89 21.99
CA MET A 565 -1.48 6.28 22.24
C MET A 565 -0.24 7.17 22.21
N LEU A 566 -0.36 8.32 21.55
CA LEU A 566 0.60 9.41 21.66
C LEU A 566 -0.03 10.56 22.45
N PHE A 567 0.72 11.09 23.40
CA PHE A 567 0.23 12.10 24.35
C PHE A 567 0.95 13.42 24.18
N LYS A 568 0.18 14.50 24.22
CA LYS A 568 0.72 15.86 24.27
C LYS A 568 0.91 16.28 25.71
N MET A 569 2.14 16.59 26.10
CA MET A 569 2.47 16.92 27.49
C MET A 569 2.45 18.43 27.73
N GLY A 570 1.92 18.85 28.88
CA GLY A 570 2.02 20.20 29.42
C GLY A 570 3.37 20.44 30.11
N GLY A 571 3.64 21.71 30.44
CA GLY A 571 4.90 22.11 31.07
C GLY A 571 5.11 21.54 32.48
N ASP A 572 4.04 21.08 33.13
CA ASP A 572 4.01 20.44 34.44
C ASP A 572 3.96 18.91 34.37
N SER A 573 4.18 18.33 33.19
CA SER A 573 4.01 16.89 32.92
C SER A 573 2.56 16.40 32.97
N SER A 574 1.56 17.29 32.96
CA SER A 574 0.16 16.91 32.70
C SER A 574 -0.03 16.45 31.26
N ILE A 575 -1.05 15.62 31.02
CA ILE A 575 -1.50 15.27 29.67
C ILE A 575 -2.54 16.29 29.21
N LEU A 576 -2.25 16.98 28.10
CA LEU A 576 -3.13 17.98 27.50
C LEU A 576 -4.07 17.40 26.44
N ASP A 577 -3.61 16.40 25.70
CA ASP A 577 -4.35 15.72 24.64
C ASP A 577 -3.75 14.34 24.36
N GLY A 578 -4.50 13.47 23.66
CA GLY A 578 -4.06 12.16 23.21
C GLY A 578 -4.49 11.87 21.77
N LYS A 579 -3.72 11.05 21.06
CA LYS A 579 -4.05 10.51 19.74
C LYS A 579 -3.96 8.99 19.76
N LEU A 580 -4.98 8.34 19.22
CA LEU A 580 -5.02 6.93 18.88
C LEU A 580 -4.17 6.69 17.62
N ILE A 581 -3.40 5.62 17.63
CA ILE A 581 -2.62 5.15 16.48
C ILE A 581 -2.77 3.62 16.33
N ASP A 582 -2.43 3.09 15.16
CA ASP A 582 -2.40 1.66 14.85
C ASP A 582 -3.77 0.96 14.80
N PHE A 583 -4.58 1.33 13.81
CA PHE A 583 -5.97 0.86 13.63
C PHE A 583 -6.08 -0.53 12.96
N GLN A 584 -5.12 -1.41 13.23
CA GLN A 584 -4.95 -2.67 12.49
C GLN A 584 -5.83 -3.83 12.98
N MET A 585 -6.50 -3.69 14.13
CA MET A 585 -7.27 -4.77 14.76
C MET A 585 -8.75 -4.45 14.94
N LEU A 586 -9.31 -3.60 14.07
CA LEU A 586 -10.71 -3.20 14.16
C LEU A 586 -11.66 -4.39 14.39
N ARG A 587 -12.61 -4.19 15.31
CA ARG A 587 -13.72 -5.11 15.61
C ARG A 587 -15.04 -4.38 15.52
N TYR A 588 -16.12 -5.09 15.23
CA TYR A 588 -17.47 -4.54 15.24
C TYR A 588 -18.31 -5.23 16.32
N LEU A 589 -18.34 -4.63 17.51
CA LEU A 589 -18.96 -5.22 18.70
C LEU A 589 -19.37 -4.13 19.70
N PRO A 590 -20.12 -4.46 20.78
CA PRO A 590 -20.48 -3.49 21.80
C PRO A 590 -19.25 -2.94 22.55
N PRO A 591 -19.14 -1.61 22.78
CA PRO A 591 -17.88 -0.98 23.16
C PRO A 591 -17.46 -1.24 24.61
N ALA A 592 -18.32 -1.83 25.44
CA ALA A 592 -18.01 -2.08 26.84
C ALA A 592 -16.87 -3.10 27.01
N LEU A 593 -16.73 -4.05 26.08
CA LEU A 593 -15.64 -5.02 26.10
C LEU A 593 -14.29 -4.31 25.96
N GLU A 594 -14.13 -3.44 24.97
CA GLU A 594 -12.88 -2.70 24.74
C GLU A 594 -12.53 -1.76 25.89
N VAL A 595 -13.52 -1.07 26.45
CA VAL A 595 -13.31 -0.18 27.61
C VAL A 595 -12.80 -0.96 28.82
N GLN A 596 -13.41 -2.11 29.14
CA GLN A 596 -12.97 -2.96 30.25
C GLN A 596 -11.62 -3.61 29.97
N PHE A 597 -11.38 -4.02 28.73
CA PHE A 597 -10.11 -4.57 28.29
C PHE A 597 -8.98 -3.55 28.50
N PHE A 598 -9.18 -2.31 28.03
CA PHE A 598 -8.19 -1.24 28.18
C PHE A 598 -7.92 -0.92 29.65
N ILE A 599 -8.97 -0.77 30.48
CA ILE A 599 -8.82 -0.56 31.92
C ILE A 599 -8.06 -1.74 32.55
N THR A 600 -8.32 -2.98 32.12
CA THR A 600 -7.63 -4.17 32.64
C THR A 600 -6.13 -4.13 32.36
N VAL A 601 -5.74 -3.83 31.12
CA VAL A 601 -4.33 -3.88 30.71
C VAL A 601 -3.53 -2.67 31.22
N ALA A 602 -4.11 -1.47 31.23
CA ALA A 602 -3.40 -0.22 31.52
C ALA A 602 -3.38 0.18 33.00
N ALA A 603 -4.31 -0.32 33.82
CA ALA A 603 -4.44 0.11 35.22
C ALA A 603 -3.65 -0.81 36.17
N SER A 604 -3.13 -0.23 37.26
CA SER A 604 -2.71 -1.02 38.41
C SER A 604 -3.92 -1.67 39.10
N LYS A 605 -3.68 -2.71 39.91
CA LYS A 605 -4.73 -3.34 40.72
C LYS A 605 -5.46 -2.31 41.60
N GLU A 606 -4.71 -1.46 42.28
CA GLU A 606 -5.21 -0.43 43.19
C GLU A 606 -6.07 0.58 42.43
N THR A 607 -5.64 0.94 41.22
CA THR A 607 -6.37 1.86 40.33
C THR A 607 -7.70 1.25 39.90
N ARG A 608 -7.73 -0.03 39.49
CA ARG A 608 -8.99 -0.72 39.16
C ARG A 608 -9.93 -0.77 40.35
N TYR A 609 -9.44 -1.22 41.51
CA TYR A 609 -10.25 -1.32 42.72
C TYR A 609 -10.88 0.03 43.12
N LYS A 610 -10.13 1.13 42.99
CA LYS A 610 -10.59 2.45 43.39
C LYS A 610 -11.45 3.17 42.34
N TYR A 611 -11.13 3.02 41.06
CA TYR A 611 -11.63 3.92 40.02
C TYR A 611 -12.35 3.23 38.86
N GLU A 612 -12.36 1.90 38.73
CA GLU A 612 -12.93 1.20 37.56
C GLU A 612 -14.35 1.68 37.20
N LYS A 613 -15.27 1.73 38.17
CA LYS A 613 -16.65 2.21 37.96
C LYS A 613 -16.71 3.67 37.52
N VAL A 614 -15.83 4.52 38.06
CA VAL A 614 -15.76 5.95 37.72
C VAL A 614 -15.21 6.12 36.30
N LEU A 615 -14.23 5.30 35.91
CA LEU A 615 -13.67 5.29 34.55
C LEU A 615 -14.71 4.83 33.52
N GLN A 616 -15.42 3.72 33.80
CA GLN A 616 -16.54 3.24 32.97
C GLN A 616 -17.62 4.31 32.81
N TYR A 617 -17.99 4.98 33.92
CA TYR A 617 -18.95 6.08 33.88
C TYR A 617 -18.43 7.28 33.06
N THR A 618 -17.15 7.65 33.23
CA THR A 618 -16.52 8.76 32.49
C THR A 618 -16.54 8.51 30.99
N TYR A 619 -16.22 7.28 30.56
CA TYR A 619 -16.32 6.89 29.15
C TYR A 619 -17.74 7.10 28.61
N TYR A 620 -18.77 6.64 29.32
CA TYR A 620 -20.15 6.74 28.86
C TYR A 620 -20.65 8.19 28.78
N GLU A 621 -20.23 9.04 29.72
CA GLU A 621 -20.51 10.48 29.68
C GLU A 621 -19.86 11.15 28.46
N SER A 622 -18.60 10.82 28.16
CA SER A 622 -17.93 11.31 26.95
C SER A 622 -18.63 10.83 25.67
N LEU A 623 -18.98 9.54 25.58
CA LEU A 623 -19.73 9.00 24.45
C LEU A 623 -21.06 9.75 24.26
N SER A 624 -21.82 9.91 25.34
CA SER A 624 -23.10 10.60 25.35
C SER A 624 -22.97 12.06 24.93
N LYS A 625 -21.92 12.75 25.38
CA LYS A 625 -21.59 14.13 24.98
C LYS A 625 -21.37 14.21 23.47
N TYR A 626 -20.60 13.30 22.88
CA TYR A 626 -20.34 13.31 21.44
C TYR A 626 -21.58 12.96 20.62
N LEU A 627 -22.38 11.98 21.01
CA LEU A 627 -23.66 11.68 20.36
C LEU A 627 -24.61 12.89 20.36
N LYS A 628 -24.75 13.56 21.52
CA LYS A 628 -25.55 14.79 21.65
C LYS A 628 -25.02 15.94 20.79
N LYS A 629 -23.69 16.11 20.70
CA LYS A 629 -23.07 17.13 19.83
C LYS A 629 -23.52 16.96 18.37
N PHE A 630 -23.73 15.73 17.94
CA PHE A 630 -24.19 15.38 16.58
C PHE A 630 -25.70 15.09 16.50
N GLN A 631 -26.48 15.57 17.48
CA GLN A 631 -27.96 15.52 17.50
C GLN A 631 -28.55 14.10 17.54
N LEU A 632 -27.78 13.13 18.05
CA LEU A 632 -28.28 11.80 18.38
C LEU A 632 -28.63 11.72 19.86
N ASP A 633 -29.69 10.98 20.19
CA ASP A 633 -30.06 10.67 21.57
C ASP A 633 -29.30 9.43 22.07
N PRO A 634 -28.40 9.56 23.06
CA PRO A 634 -27.69 8.42 23.62
C PRO A 634 -28.63 7.34 24.17
N GLU A 635 -29.79 7.71 24.71
CA GLU A 635 -30.75 6.74 25.24
C GLU A 635 -31.39 5.88 24.15
N ALA A 636 -31.57 6.44 22.95
CA ALA A 636 -32.06 5.70 21.79
C ALA A 636 -30.98 4.83 21.14
N ILE A 637 -29.73 5.33 21.05
CA ILE A 637 -28.63 4.62 20.39
C ILE A 637 -28.03 3.53 21.27
N TYR A 638 -27.69 3.86 22.51
CA TYR A 638 -27.00 2.97 23.43
C TYR A 638 -27.22 3.46 24.87
N SER A 639 -28.41 3.19 25.41
CA SER A 639 -28.83 3.62 26.75
C SER A 639 -27.84 3.22 27.84
N ARG A 640 -27.82 3.97 28.94
CA ARG A 640 -26.95 3.67 30.09
C ARG A 640 -27.24 2.28 30.64
N LYS A 641 -28.52 1.86 30.62
CA LYS A 641 -28.93 0.51 31.02
C LYS A 641 -28.30 -0.55 30.13
N HIS A 642 -28.31 -0.36 28.81
CA HIS A 642 -27.66 -1.29 27.87
C HIS A 642 -26.15 -1.31 28.05
N TYR A 643 -25.50 -0.16 28.28
CA TYR A 643 -24.06 -0.11 28.58
C TYR A 643 -23.71 -0.86 29.87
N GLU A 644 -24.48 -0.67 30.94
CA GLU A 644 -24.28 -1.40 32.20
C GLU A 644 -24.56 -2.90 32.07
N GLU A 645 -25.50 -3.30 31.21
CA GLU A 645 -25.73 -4.70 30.87
C GLU A 645 -24.55 -5.31 30.09
N ASP A 646 -24.05 -4.57 29.11
CA ASP A 646 -22.89 -4.97 28.31
C ASP A 646 -21.64 -5.11 29.18
N LEU A 647 -21.38 -4.15 30.07
CA LEU A 647 -20.29 -4.22 31.05
C LEU A 647 -20.35 -5.52 31.87
N ARG A 648 -21.54 -5.88 32.39
CA ARG A 648 -21.71 -7.11 33.16
C ARG A 648 -21.46 -8.36 32.33
N ASN A 649 -21.98 -8.41 31.11
CA ASN A 649 -21.92 -9.59 30.25
C ASN A 649 -20.49 -9.86 29.75
N THR A 650 -19.73 -8.80 29.44
CA THR A 650 -18.41 -8.90 28.80
C THR A 650 -17.24 -8.86 29.78
N LYS A 651 -17.48 -8.67 31.09
CA LYS A 651 -16.41 -8.52 32.09
C LYS A 651 -15.38 -9.65 32.08
N ALA A 652 -15.84 -10.90 32.10
CA ALA A 652 -14.95 -12.06 32.11
C ALA A 652 -14.13 -12.16 30.81
N SER A 653 -14.76 -11.87 29.67
CA SER A 653 -14.14 -11.83 28.34
C SER A 653 -13.08 -10.74 28.27
N ALA A 654 -13.39 -9.52 28.73
CA ALA A 654 -12.47 -8.39 28.77
C ALA A 654 -11.25 -8.65 29.67
N LEU A 655 -11.44 -9.28 30.84
CA LEU A 655 -10.35 -9.68 31.73
C LEU A 655 -9.43 -10.72 31.08
N LEU A 656 -10.00 -11.66 30.34
CA LEU A 656 -9.26 -12.71 29.65
C LEU A 656 -8.46 -12.15 28.47
N VAL A 657 -9.03 -11.25 27.67
CA VAL A 657 -8.27 -10.50 26.65
C VAL A 657 -7.18 -9.67 27.31
N GLY A 658 -7.50 -8.95 28.39
CA GLY A 658 -6.53 -8.17 29.17
C GLY A 658 -5.38 -9.02 29.69
N TYR A 659 -5.64 -10.25 30.14
CA TYR A 659 -4.61 -11.22 30.52
C TYR A 659 -3.71 -11.60 29.34
N PHE A 660 -4.28 -11.93 28.18
CA PHE A 660 -3.49 -12.29 26.99
C PHE A 660 -2.57 -11.15 26.55
N TYR A 661 -3.09 -9.93 26.54
CA TYR A 661 -2.29 -8.74 26.26
C TYR A 661 -1.24 -8.49 27.31
N ALA A 662 -1.62 -8.43 28.59
CA ALA A 662 -0.71 -8.11 29.67
C ALA A 662 0.48 -9.07 29.73
N CYS A 663 0.27 -10.34 29.37
CA CYS A 663 1.35 -11.30 29.24
C CYS A 663 2.38 -10.84 28.22
N PHE A 664 1.99 -10.30 27.07
CA PHE A 664 2.94 -9.88 26.05
C PHE A 664 3.42 -8.44 26.21
N VAL A 665 2.52 -7.50 26.48
CA VAL A 665 2.83 -6.06 26.43
C VAL A 665 3.57 -5.57 27.67
N SER A 666 3.52 -6.29 28.79
CA SER A 666 4.05 -5.81 30.08
C SER A 666 5.44 -6.39 30.42
N ILE A 667 5.98 -7.26 29.57
CA ILE A 667 7.29 -7.88 29.83
C ILE A 667 8.42 -6.86 29.76
N ASP A 668 9.56 -7.22 30.32
CA ASP A 668 10.77 -6.41 30.21
C ASP A 668 11.10 -6.09 28.74
N PRO A 669 11.34 -4.81 28.38
CA PRO A 669 11.57 -4.40 26.99
C PRO A 669 12.78 -5.07 26.34
N ASP A 670 13.85 -5.34 27.09
CA ASP A 670 15.05 -5.99 26.55
C ASP A 670 14.76 -7.46 26.25
N PHE A 671 14.05 -8.14 27.16
CA PHE A 671 13.58 -9.50 26.90
C PHE A 671 12.58 -9.56 25.73
N LYS A 672 11.66 -8.58 25.62
CA LYS A 672 10.75 -8.45 24.47
C LYS A 672 11.53 -8.31 23.17
N LYS A 673 12.54 -7.46 23.15
CA LYS A 673 13.39 -7.25 21.98
C LYS A 673 14.12 -8.55 21.62
N GLU A 674 14.70 -9.23 22.60
CA GLU A 674 15.41 -10.50 22.39
C GLU A 674 14.52 -11.58 21.76
N ILE A 675 13.30 -11.77 22.26
CA ILE A 675 12.39 -12.79 21.71
C ILE A 675 11.85 -12.38 20.34
N MET A 676 11.53 -11.11 20.11
CA MET A 676 10.88 -10.67 18.87
C MET A 676 11.78 -10.72 17.63
N HIS A 677 13.10 -10.74 17.82
CA HIS A 677 14.08 -10.85 16.72
C HIS A 677 14.48 -12.31 16.43
N ASP A 678 13.90 -13.29 17.12
CA ASP A 678 14.29 -14.70 17.02
C ASP A 678 13.05 -15.61 17.04
N ILE A 679 12.68 -16.11 15.87
CA ILE A 679 11.50 -16.97 15.70
C ILE A 679 11.59 -18.28 16.49
N GLU A 680 12.80 -18.81 16.72
CA GLU A 680 12.99 -20.00 17.54
C GLU A 680 12.67 -19.69 19.00
N LYS A 681 13.07 -18.51 19.50
CA LYS A 681 12.72 -18.06 20.85
C LYS A 681 11.23 -17.75 21.00
N ILE A 682 10.59 -17.17 19.99
CA ILE A 682 9.12 -16.99 19.97
C ILE A 682 8.45 -18.35 20.16
N ASN A 683 8.80 -19.33 19.33
CA ASN A 683 8.23 -20.67 19.41
C ASN A 683 8.54 -21.36 20.74
N TYR A 684 9.77 -21.21 21.24
CA TYR A 684 10.17 -21.80 22.51
C TYR A 684 9.36 -21.23 23.68
N TYR A 685 9.40 -19.91 23.89
CA TYR A 685 8.80 -19.28 25.07
C TYR A 685 7.28 -19.06 24.95
N LEU A 686 6.80 -18.61 23.79
CA LEU A 686 5.42 -18.18 23.61
C LEU A 686 4.50 -19.28 23.08
N VAL A 687 5.03 -20.41 22.60
CA VAL A 687 4.21 -21.51 22.05
C VAL A 687 4.37 -22.80 22.85
N ASN A 688 5.62 -23.22 23.13
CA ASN A 688 5.90 -24.56 23.62
C ASN A 688 6.19 -24.63 25.14
N HIS A 689 6.80 -23.61 25.72
CA HIS A 689 7.32 -23.64 27.10
C HIS A 689 6.86 -22.43 27.94
N HIS A 690 5.56 -22.32 28.15
CA HIS A 690 4.98 -21.26 29.00
C HIS A 690 5.50 -21.29 30.45
N ASP A 691 5.86 -22.46 30.97
CA ASP A 691 6.48 -22.60 32.29
C ASP A 691 7.83 -21.89 32.36
N LYS A 692 8.67 -22.07 31.33
CA LYS A 692 9.97 -21.41 31.18
C LYS A 692 9.83 -19.93 30.93
N TYR A 693 8.83 -19.55 30.14
CA TYR A 693 8.50 -18.15 29.94
C TYR A 693 8.18 -17.47 31.27
N PHE A 694 7.28 -18.05 32.07
CA PHE A 694 6.95 -17.50 33.39
C PHE A 694 8.11 -17.56 34.39
N ASP A 695 9.04 -18.53 34.29
CA ASP A 695 10.27 -18.52 35.08
C ASP A 695 11.14 -17.28 34.85
N VAL A 696 11.09 -16.70 33.65
CA VAL A 696 11.82 -15.48 33.29
C VAL A 696 11.01 -14.24 33.67
N VAL A 697 9.79 -14.10 33.14
CA VAL A 697 9.05 -12.83 33.24
C VAL A 697 8.57 -12.51 34.66
N LEU A 698 8.35 -13.52 35.50
CA LEU A 698 7.97 -13.33 36.91
C LEU A 698 9.12 -12.86 37.81
N GLN A 699 10.36 -12.81 37.31
CA GLN A 699 11.49 -12.20 38.02
C GLN A 699 11.38 -10.67 38.05
N ASN A 700 10.64 -10.09 37.10
CA ASN A 700 10.32 -8.67 37.10
C ASN A 700 9.13 -8.42 38.04
N GLU A 701 9.37 -7.74 39.16
CA GLU A 701 8.34 -7.50 40.17
C GLU A 701 7.18 -6.63 39.66
N THR A 702 7.42 -5.69 38.75
CA THR A 702 6.36 -4.88 38.13
C THR A 702 5.42 -5.77 37.30
N TYR A 703 5.99 -6.62 36.43
CA TYR A 703 5.23 -7.59 35.65
C TYR A 703 4.44 -8.54 36.56
N LYS A 704 5.10 -9.08 37.59
CA LYS A 704 4.50 -10.00 38.56
C LYS A 704 3.31 -9.38 39.27
N GLN A 705 3.43 -8.13 39.75
CA GLN A 705 2.33 -7.41 40.42
C GLN A 705 1.15 -7.17 39.47
N GLN A 706 1.42 -6.74 38.23
CA GLN A 706 0.38 -6.48 37.23
C GLN A 706 -0.38 -7.76 36.87
N ILE A 707 0.34 -8.84 36.56
CA ILE A 707 -0.25 -10.14 36.23
C ILE A 707 -1.00 -10.74 37.42
N ALA A 708 -0.45 -10.66 38.64
CA ALA A 708 -1.14 -11.14 39.84
C ALA A 708 -2.47 -10.39 40.06
N GLY A 709 -2.50 -9.07 39.87
CA GLY A 709 -3.74 -8.29 40.00
C GLY A 709 -4.79 -8.60 38.92
N ILE A 710 -4.38 -8.97 37.71
CA ILE A 710 -5.29 -9.45 36.67
C ILE A 710 -5.80 -10.86 37.00
N LEU A 711 -4.89 -11.75 37.43
CA LEU A 711 -5.21 -13.12 37.80
C LEU A 711 -6.20 -13.18 38.96
N GLU A 712 -6.07 -12.33 39.97
CA GLU A 712 -7.03 -12.21 41.07
C GLU A 712 -8.43 -11.84 40.57
N SER A 713 -8.51 -10.88 39.65
CA SER A 713 -9.80 -10.48 39.04
C SER A 713 -10.41 -11.63 38.22
N LEU A 714 -9.56 -12.41 37.54
CA LEU A 714 -9.99 -13.60 36.81
C LEU A 714 -10.45 -14.71 37.76
N VAL A 715 -9.78 -14.91 38.90
CA VAL A 715 -10.19 -15.85 39.96
C VAL A 715 -11.58 -15.50 40.50
N ASP A 716 -11.85 -14.22 40.77
CA ASP A 716 -13.17 -13.75 41.19
C ASP A 716 -14.25 -14.06 40.13
N CYS A 717 -13.93 -13.89 38.84
CA CYS A 717 -14.82 -14.28 37.75
C CYS A 717 -15.06 -15.79 37.69
N ILE A 718 -14.02 -16.61 37.84
CA ILE A 718 -14.14 -18.08 37.85
C ILE A 718 -15.04 -18.54 39.02
N LYS A 719 -14.94 -17.91 40.18
CA LYS A 719 -15.82 -18.17 41.34
C LYS A 719 -17.28 -17.81 41.08
N GLY A 720 -17.52 -16.70 40.37
CA GLY A 720 -18.87 -16.21 40.08
C GLY A 720 -19.57 -16.91 38.91
N ASP A 721 -18.84 -17.46 37.94
CA ASP A 721 -19.38 -18.12 36.74
C ASP A 721 -19.90 -19.52 37.12
N SER A 722 -21.12 -19.59 37.67
CA SER A 722 -21.77 -20.82 38.12
C SER A 722 -22.58 -21.50 37.03
#